data_AF-A0A7J6MFL8-F1
#
_entry.id   AF-A0A7J6MFL8-F1
#
_cell.length_a   1.000
_cell.length_b   1.000
_cell.length_c   1.000
_cell.angle_alpha   90.00
_cell.angle_beta   90.00
_cell.angle_gamma   90.00
#
_symmetry.space_group_name_H-M   'P 1'
#
loop_
_entity.id
_entity.type
_entity.pdbx_description
1 polymer ?
#
loop_
_entity_poly.entity_id
_entity_poly.type
_entity_poly.pdbx_seq_one_letter_code
_entity_poly.pdbx_strand_id
1 'polypeptide(L)'
;MSPSLVDGPQESGGSSAAAQPSQQSSNGSSLFTLKNIAGGAALAAASGALAYSLVLSKAKRGANSSANQKKLGPPVPQHVLNSFEMVEAVTGRHYDLFDYEGDPEATHVFVIMGAGACTVSETIKYLKVHEPRYKLGLLRVRLLRPWSVSHFLAALPATVKRICVFDHCKESGAIGEPLYVDVCASIQKSNRSDILYVAVHKKEYVNTFDASLILGASKPGSIVVLNAPWLTVDEMEEHLPPKFKRMIADKHLKLYVIDANLVAKESGMGRLINNIMQAVFFRLAGALPYEQAMPLFETAIEKTYKNKGVDVVRKNLLAVSNAIDNLNQIDVPYSSWSKYNAEYGMGIAVAQQHRRDQLKLRVQEALDDSSVVGELRLALEQWLDNFADAEASSRFGQQVVDLLDAAAQKGELPECLEKCRRLWDMFTKSSVWIMGGDGWANDIGYGGIDHVLALNENVNIVVLDTEVYSNTGGQGSKATPMGAVAKFMRNGRDLQKKDIGHLAMSYPNVYVASCSLGANYSQTVRAFHEAEKHVGPSLVLCYAPCIEHRIKNGLTRMSQDQKAAAESGYCPLYRYDPSLIDQGKNPFQLDCKTIKPEVLDMFLKNQNRYEQLVRRMPEHAAELQRGLKKYIKQRHEQLLAASAEAVHAADDLTNGLGAGARVYYASDTGTTEQLAKRLSGILKRRGVVVKACDAMDELDLADSANSDDLLVLLSSTCGDGDMPSAATALWEQMSQMDKSQKVTGRYCVFGLGDSSYEHFCAAAVKLDARVAELGMTRVIPLAKGDDRADDGWATAFDEWLPKLCEEVGAKPEDEEEYEALFEVTSLPITAADKNLPYQRIVPPGAQAVPVLENRRLTPETYERDIRHIGLDISNADLPFRLGDAITLYPKNLESDVDTLFNEVITHLDRNDVVSVKCLSDDVPARLRSAFKARMPIKQIFVELLDIFGKPSRSFYRQLARVSKSNDEAEQLKTIADSDEKFKELLGESVSFADVLRRFPKSTESMTLVNFLEIIPLLKPRLYSIANSSFYTPNKVELTVVINRWQNSEGDLKTGTSTRYLGFSNDNMMCVSVASGTFTFPEDERTPMVMAALVGKMSKEEVDKWFEEEIKAKKRYSTEAY
;
A
#
# COMPACT_ATOMS: atom_id res chain seq x y z
N MET A 1 44.14 -52.38 -16.70
CA MET A 1 44.51 -53.13 -15.48
C MET A 1 45.80 -52.53 -14.96
N SER A 2 45.70 -52.01 -13.74
CA SER A 2 46.73 -51.65 -12.77
C SER A 2 47.81 -52.75 -12.60
N PRO A 3 48.84 -52.65 -11.73
CA PRO A 3 49.03 -51.68 -10.63
C PRO A 3 50.49 -51.28 -10.34
N SER A 4 50.72 -50.36 -9.39
CA SER A 4 51.39 -50.67 -8.11
C SER A 4 51.62 -49.41 -7.26
N LEU A 5 51.61 -49.65 -5.94
CA LEU A 5 51.54 -48.75 -4.79
C LEU A 5 52.88 -48.71 -4.02
N VAL A 6 52.95 -47.77 -3.06
CA VAL A 6 53.60 -47.81 -1.72
C VAL A 6 54.86 -46.96 -1.50
N ASP A 7 54.82 -46.27 -0.35
CA ASP A 7 55.66 -45.24 0.28
C ASP A 7 57.04 -45.62 0.86
N GLY A 8 57.93 -44.59 0.92
CA GLY A 8 58.91 -44.24 2.00
C GLY A 8 60.25 -44.99 2.08
N PRO A 9 61.31 -44.50 2.81
CA PRO A 9 61.50 -43.20 3.52
C PRO A 9 62.96 -42.59 3.48
N GLN A 10 63.18 -41.51 4.27
CA GLN A 10 64.42 -41.00 4.96
C GLN A 10 65.33 -39.84 4.43
N GLU A 11 65.37 -38.77 5.27
CA GLU A 11 66.52 -38.10 5.95
C GLU A 11 67.38 -36.90 5.41
N SER A 12 67.38 -35.83 6.24
CA SER A 12 68.50 -35.07 6.85
C SER A 12 68.94 -33.67 6.35
N GLY A 13 69.09 -32.72 7.31
CA GLY A 13 70.14 -31.67 7.28
C GLY A 13 69.80 -30.19 7.65
N GLY A 14 69.91 -29.80 8.93
CA GLY A 14 70.83 -28.71 9.37
C GLY A 14 70.43 -27.20 9.52
N SER A 15 70.11 -26.80 10.77
CA SER A 15 70.63 -25.65 11.59
C SER A 15 70.30 -24.14 11.36
N SER A 16 69.55 -23.54 12.32
CA SER A 16 70.01 -22.65 13.45
C SER A 16 69.31 -21.27 13.65
N ALA A 17 68.66 -21.14 14.83
CA ALA A 17 68.52 -20.00 15.79
C ALA A 17 67.77 -18.69 15.39
N ALA A 18 67.03 -17.94 16.25
CA ALA A 18 66.85 -17.90 17.71
C ALA A 18 65.52 -17.21 18.13
N ALA A 19 65.03 -17.60 19.33
CA ALA A 19 64.34 -16.86 20.40
C ALA A 19 62.87 -16.33 20.29
N GLN A 20 62.03 -16.81 21.23
CA GLN A 20 60.78 -16.24 21.80
C GLN A 20 61.12 -15.42 23.10
N PRO A 21 60.29 -14.52 23.72
CA PRO A 21 58.94 -14.83 24.23
C PRO A 21 57.87 -13.69 24.48
N SER A 22 56.64 -14.15 24.78
CA SER A 22 55.64 -13.67 25.77
C SER A 22 54.84 -12.33 25.68
N GLN A 23 53.50 -12.52 25.88
CA GLN A 23 52.51 -11.78 26.71
C GLN A 23 51.73 -10.52 26.23
N GLN A 24 50.40 -10.72 26.17
CA GLN A 24 49.21 -9.94 26.60
C GLN A 24 49.00 -8.41 26.35
N SER A 25 47.86 -8.16 25.69
CA SER A 25 46.78 -7.17 25.90
C SER A 25 46.89 -5.67 25.53
N SER A 26 45.94 -5.30 24.66
CA SER A 26 45.08 -4.09 24.61
C SER A 26 45.50 -2.85 23.78
N ASN A 27 44.65 -2.60 22.77
CA ASN A 27 44.15 -1.35 22.17
C ASN A 27 45.09 -0.34 21.47
N GLY A 28 44.85 -0.19 20.16
CA GLY A 28 44.72 1.15 19.54
C GLY A 28 45.55 1.44 18.28
N SER A 29 44.84 1.63 17.17
CA SER A 29 45.19 2.45 15.97
C SER A 29 45.94 1.83 14.77
N SER A 30 45.12 1.53 13.75
CA SER A 30 45.24 1.95 12.34
C SER A 30 46.25 1.29 11.37
N LEU A 31 45.73 1.06 10.16
CA LEU A 31 46.38 0.82 8.87
C LEU A 31 46.88 -0.61 8.59
N PHE A 32 45.97 -1.49 8.15
CA PHE A 32 46.21 -2.25 6.92
C PHE A 32 44.96 -2.29 6.04
N THR A 33 45.14 -1.60 4.93
CA THR A 33 44.28 -1.31 3.79
C THR A 33 43.59 -2.52 3.17
N LEU A 34 42.27 -2.38 3.01
CA LEU A 34 41.41 -2.93 1.97
C LEU A 34 42.12 -3.29 0.64
N LYS A 35 41.86 -4.51 0.13
CA LYS A 35 41.63 -4.73 -1.31
C LYS A 35 40.90 -6.05 -1.63
N ASN A 36 39.59 -5.90 -1.82
CA ASN A 36 38.75 -6.44 -2.90
C ASN A 36 38.89 -7.91 -3.32
N ILE A 37 37.89 -8.69 -2.92
CA ILE A 37 37.33 -9.81 -3.69
C ILE A 37 36.00 -9.32 -4.26
N ALA A 38 36.05 -8.79 -5.49
CA ALA A 38 34.88 -8.51 -6.31
C ALA A 38 35.27 -8.75 -7.77
N GLY A 39 34.59 -9.67 -8.47
CA GLY A 39 34.76 -9.81 -9.92
C GLY A 39 34.67 -11.22 -10.51
N GLY A 40 33.58 -11.97 -10.24
CA GLY A 40 33.32 -13.25 -10.93
C GLY A 40 32.63 -13.11 -12.30
N ALA A 41 31.77 -12.11 -12.48
CA ALA A 41 31.06 -11.86 -13.74
C ALA A 41 31.69 -10.74 -14.58
N ALA A 42 32.52 -9.89 -13.97
CA ALA A 42 33.34 -8.91 -14.68
C ALA A 42 34.53 -9.57 -15.40
N LEU A 43 34.95 -10.79 -15.03
CA LEU A 43 36.16 -11.42 -15.59
C LEU A 43 35.98 -11.85 -17.05
N ALA A 44 34.77 -12.17 -17.52
CA ALA A 44 34.52 -12.52 -18.92
C ALA A 44 34.47 -11.26 -19.83
N ALA A 45 33.91 -10.16 -19.34
CA ALA A 45 33.88 -8.88 -20.06
C ALA A 45 35.22 -8.13 -19.97
N ALA A 46 35.92 -8.21 -18.83
CA ALA A 46 37.25 -7.65 -18.65
C ALA A 46 38.33 -8.44 -19.40
N SER A 47 38.17 -9.74 -19.64
CA SER A 47 39.09 -10.51 -20.50
C SER A 47 38.99 -10.08 -21.97
N GLY A 48 37.80 -9.69 -22.44
CA GLY A 48 37.61 -9.10 -23.77
C GLY A 48 38.14 -7.67 -23.88
N ALA A 49 37.93 -6.83 -22.85
CA ALA A 49 38.41 -5.46 -22.81
C ALA A 49 39.93 -5.36 -22.58
N LEU A 50 40.54 -6.25 -21.77
CA LEU A 50 42.00 -6.35 -21.65
C LEU A 50 42.64 -6.91 -22.92
N ALA A 51 42.00 -7.86 -23.61
CA ALA A 51 42.51 -8.36 -24.90
C ALA A 51 42.47 -7.25 -25.97
N TYR A 52 41.41 -6.44 -26.01
CA TYR A 52 41.30 -5.32 -26.95
C TYR A 52 42.22 -4.14 -26.58
N SER A 53 42.41 -3.86 -25.29
CA SER A 53 43.35 -2.87 -24.74
C SER A 53 44.82 -3.28 -24.90
N LEU A 54 45.16 -4.57 -24.77
CA LEU A 54 46.51 -5.08 -25.07
C LEU A 54 46.84 -5.04 -26.56
N VAL A 55 45.84 -5.24 -27.42
CA VAL A 55 45.99 -5.12 -28.88
C VAL A 55 46.17 -3.65 -29.30
N LEU A 56 45.42 -2.73 -28.69
CA LEU A 56 45.55 -1.29 -28.95
C LEU A 56 46.79 -0.64 -28.32
N SER A 57 47.25 -1.11 -27.15
CA SER A 57 48.47 -0.61 -26.51
C SER A 57 49.75 -1.10 -27.18
N LYS A 58 49.73 -2.29 -27.81
CA LYS A 58 50.80 -2.75 -28.71
C LYS A 58 50.80 -2.00 -30.06
N ALA A 59 49.64 -1.53 -30.54
CA ALA A 59 49.55 -0.73 -31.77
C ALA A 59 50.09 0.71 -31.62
N LYS A 60 50.19 1.25 -30.39
CA LYS A 60 50.71 2.61 -30.14
C LYS A 60 52.20 2.70 -29.79
N ARG A 61 52.91 1.58 -29.59
CA ARG A 61 54.38 1.56 -29.39
C ARG A 61 55.06 0.78 -30.51
N GLY A 62 55.24 1.43 -31.65
CA GLY A 62 55.87 0.79 -32.81
C GLY A 62 56.02 1.69 -34.03
N ALA A 63 56.22 2.99 -33.83
CA ALA A 63 56.76 3.85 -34.87
C ALA A 63 58.28 3.63 -34.90
N ASN A 64 58.73 2.64 -35.69
CA ASN A 64 60.07 2.44 -36.25
C ASN A 64 60.46 0.94 -36.24
N SER A 65 60.15 0.25 -37.33
CA SER A 65 61.04 -0.72 -37.99
C SER A 65 60.28 -1.46 -39.10
N SER A 66 60.81 -1.38 -40.31
CA SER A 66 60.28 -1.96 -41.55
C SER A 66 60.49 -3.48 -41.66
N ALA A 67 60.26 -4.25 -40.58
CA ALA A 67 60.60 -5.68 -40.55
C ALA A 67 59.51 -6.64 -40.01
N ASN A 68 58.35 -6.17 -39.54
CA ASN A 68 57.32 -7.03 -38.91
C ASN A 68 56.00 -7.20 -39.71
N GLN A 69 56.05 -7.11 -41.03
CA GLN A 69 54.85 -7.22 -41.89
C GLN A 69 54.46 -8.66 -42.28
N LYS A 70 54.96 -9.69 -41.58
CA LYS A 70 54.63 -11.11 -41.83
C LYS A 70 54.25 -11.82 -40.52
N LYS A 71 52.98 -11.71 -40.09
CA LYS A 71 52.22 -12.68 -39.26
C LYS A 71 50.87 -12.12 -38.73
N LEU A 72 50.10 -11.40 -39.54
CA LEU A 72 48.64 -11.44 -39.38
C LEU A 72 48.14 -12.54 -40.31
N GLY A 73 47.30 -13.45 -39.81
CA GLY A 73 46.63 -14.44 -40.63
C GLY A 73 45.75 -13.78 -41.72
N PRO A 74 45.13 -14.57 -42.61
CA PRO A 74 44.20 -14.03 -43.59
C PRO A 74 43.15 -13.08 -42.96
N PRO A 75 42.63 -12.09 -43.70
CA PRO A 75 41.48 -11.30 -43.23
C PRO A 75 40.32 -12.22 -42.81
N VAL A 76 39.51 -11.83 -41.80
CA VAL A 76 38.37 -12.66 -41.31
C VAL A 76 37.47 -13.20 -42.44
N PRO A 77 37.11 -12.44 -43.50
CA PRO A 77 36.39 -12.99 -44.65
C PRO A 77 37.09 -14.20 -45.30
N GLN A 78 38.41 -14.16 -45.44
CA GLN A 78 39.19 -15.25 -46.02
C GLN A 78 39.25 -16.47 -45.09
N HIS A 79 39.28 -16.27 -43.76
CA HIS A 79 39.17 -17.38 -42.81
C HIS A 79 37.82 -18.08 -42.88
N VAL A 80 36.73 -17.32 -43.07
CA VAL A 80 35.38 -17.88 -43.25
C VAL A 80 35.30 -18.67 -44.56
N LEU A 81 35.86 -18.15 -45.67
CA LEU A 81 35.92 -18.88 -46.94
C LEU A 81 36.69 -20.20 -46.82
N ASN A 82 37.89 -20.18 -46.23
CA ASN A 82 38.66 -21.41 -46.00
C ASN A 82 37.87 -22.43 -45.15
N SER A 83 37.06 -21.95 -44.21
CA SER A 83 36.21 -22.82 -43.39
C SER A 83 35.04 -23.40 -44.21
N PHE A 84 34.48 -22.64 -45.14
CA PHE A 84 33.45 -23.14 -46.06
C PHE A 84 33.99 -24.19 -47.02
N GLU A 85 35.21 -24.03 -47.54
CA GLU A 85 35.89 -25.06 -48.36
C GLU A 85 36.06 -26.37 -47.57
N MET A 86 36.45 -26.28 -46.30
CA MET A 86 36.56 -27.47 -45.43
C MET A 86 35.19 -28.14 -45.20
N VAL A 87 34.13 -27.34 -45.01
CA VAL A 87 32.77 -27.87 -44.84
C VAL A 87 32.27 -28.51 -46.13
N GLU A 88 32.57 -27.94 -47.28
CA GLU A 88 32.22 -28.50 -48.58
C GLU A 88 32.93 -29.83 -48.83
N ALA A 89 34.23 -29.92 -48.54
CA ALA A 89 35.00 -31.15 -48.67
C ALA A 89 34.40 -32.32 -47.87
N VAL A 90 33.77 -32.04 -46.72
CA VAL A 90 33.14 -33.06 -45.87
C VAL A 90 31.68 -33.32 -46.26
N THR A 91 30.93 -32.27 -46.60
CA THR A 91 29.46 -32.34 -46.68
C THR A 91 28.89 -32.27 -48.10
N GLY A 92 29.72 -31.96 -49.09
CA GLY A 92 29.32 -31.66 -50.47
C GLY A 92 28.51 -30.36 -50.62
N ARG A 93 28.37 -29.56 -49.56
CA ARG A 93 27.61 -28.30 -49.58
C ARG A 93 28.56 -27.11 -49.65
N HIS A 94 28.56 -26.45 -50.80
CA HIS A 94 29.26 -25.19 -51.03
C HIS A 94 28.57 -24.03 -50.30
N TYR A 95 29.37 -23.10 -49.78
CA TYR A 95 28.92 -21.83 -49.20
C TYR A 95 29.89 -20.71 -49.58
N ASP A 96 29.36 -19.52 -49.81
CA ASP A 96 30.14 -18.27 -49.93
C ASP A 96 29.68 -17.25 -48.85
N LEU A 97 30.39 -16.13 -48.71
CA LEU A 97 30.03 -15.02 -47.82
C LEU A 97 28.66 -14.42 -48.21
N PHE A 98 28.38 -14.42 -49.50
CA PHE A 98 27.14 -13.98 -50.13
C PHE A 98 26.73 -15.01 -51.21
N ASP A 99 25.76 -15.87 -50.92
CA ASP A 99 25.30 -16.88 -51.87
C ASP A 99 24.27 -16.26 -52.83
N TYR A 100 24.50 -16.32 -54.14
CA TYR A 100 23.52 -15.94 -55.15
C TYR A 100 22.74 -17.15 -55.68
N GLU A 101 21.42 -17.02 -55.81
CA GLU A 101 20.54 -18.02 -56.40
C GLU A 101 19.48 -17.32 -57.27
N GLY A 102 19.23 -17.82 -58.49
CA GLY A 102 18.18 -17.30 -59.36
C GLY A 102 18.60 -17.21 -60.82
N ASP A 103 17.98 -16.29 -61.57
CA ASP A 103 18.32 -16.06 -62.97
C ASP A 103 19.68 -15.34 -63.09
N PRO A 104 20.66 -15.84 -63.88
CA PRO A 104 21.93 -15.14 -64.10
C PRO A 104 21.79 -13.74 -64.70
N GLU A 105 20.69 -13.47 -65.40
CA GLU A 105 20.35 -12.15 -65.98
C GLU A 105 19.27 -11.43 -65.16
N ALA A 106 19.18 -11.69 -63.85
CA ALA A 106 18.20 -11.06 -62.97
C ALA A 106 18.23 -9.53 -63.08
N THR A 107 17.03 -8.94 -63.16
CA THR A 107 16.84 -7.48 -63.13
C THR A 107 16.38 -6.99 -61.76
N HIS A 108 15.81 -7.90 -60.94
CA HIS A 108 15.35 -7.65 -59.58
C HIS A 108 15.97 -8.67 -58.64
N VAL A 109 16.63 -8.21 -57.57
CA VAL A 109 17.26 -9.10 -56.58
C VAL A 109 16.76 -8.80 -55.17
N PHE A 110 16.46 -9.86 -54.42
CA PHE A 110 16.19 -9.78 -53.00
C PHE A 110 17.46 -10.03 -52.21
N VAL A 111 17.78 -9.18 -51.23
CA VAL A 111 18.90 -9.38 -50.29
C VAL A 111 18.33 -9.64 -48.91
N ILE A 112 18.67 -10.78 -48.30
CA ILE A 112 18.08 -11.20 -47.02
C ILE A 112 19.05 -12.10 -46.23
N MET A 113 18.95 -12.06 -44.91
CA MET A 113 19.68 -12.91 -43.98
C MET A 113 18.73 -13.81 -43.18
N GLY A 114 19.22 -14.96 -42.73
CA GLY A 114 18.47 -15.84 -41.83
C GLY A 114 17.39 -16.67 -42.52
N ALA A 115 16.42 -17.16 -41.74
CA ALA A 115 15.46 -18.18 -42.18
C ALA A 115 14.56 -17.72 -43.35
N GLY A 116 14.23 -16.43 -43.43
CA GLY A 116 13.40 -15.89 -44.51
C GLY A 116 13.98 -16.09 -45.91
N ALA A 117 15.31 -16.26 -46.02
CA ALA A 117 15.97 -16.52 -47.30
C ALA A 117 15.58 -17.86 -47.93
N CYS A 118 15.12 -18.83 -47.14
CA CYS A 118 14.63 -20.11 -47.66
C CYS A 118 13.29 -19.94 -48.38
N THR A 119 12.36 -19.20 -47.77
CA THR A 119 11.04 -18.89 -48.36
C THR A 119 11.16 -18.07 -49.64
N VAL A 120 12.06 -17.09 -49.67
CA VAL A 120 12.30 -16.29 -50.89
C VAL A 120 12.89 -17.16 -52.02
N SER A 121 13.83 -18.07 -51.70
CA SER A 121 14.41 -19.01 -52.67
C SER A 121 13.34 -19.90 -53.32
N GLU A 122 12.47 -20.50 -52.51
CA GLU A 122 11.37 -21.34 -53.00
C GLU A 122 10.38 -20.54 -53.86
N THR A 123 10.07 -19.31 -53.45
CA THR A 123 9.19 -18.40 -54.20
C THR A 123 9.78 -18.06 -55.58
N ILE A 124 11.08 -17.76 -55.64
CA ILE A 124 11.76 -17.47 -56.92
C ILE A 124 11.73 -18.69 -57.84
N LYS A 125 11.95 -19.91 -57.32
CA LYS A 125 11.85 -21.15 -58.11
C LYS A 125 10.45 -21.34 -58.69
N TYR A 126 9.42 -21.11 -57.87
CA TYR A 126 8.03 -21.19 -58.31
C TYR A 126 7.71 -20.17 -59.41
N LEU A 127 8.07 -18.90 -59.19
CA LEU A 127 7.81 -17.81 -60.14
C LEU A 127 8.60 -17.95 -61.43
N LYS A 128 9.80 -18.54 -61.40
CA LYS A 128 10.56 -18.83 -62.61
C LYS A 128 9.80 -19.76 -63.57
N VAL A 129 9.02 -20.71 -63.03
CA VAL A 129 8.22 -21.65 -63.82
C VAL A 129 6.89 -21.02 -64.26
N HIS A 130 6.20 -20.31 -63.36
CA HIS A 130 4.83 -19.86 -63.58
C HIS A 130 4.73 -18.43 -64.15
N GLU A 131 5.76 -17.61 -63.96
CA GLU A 131 5.81 -16.19 -64.36
C GLU A 131 7.18 -15.81 -64.94
N PRO A 132 7.63 -16.46 -66.03
CA PRO A 132 9.00 -16.34 -66.57
C PRO A 132 9.35 -14.93 -67.07
N ARG A 133 8.36 -14.03 -67.19
CA ARG A 133 8.58 -12.61 -67.51
C ARG A 133 9.42 -11.88 -66.46
N TYR A 134 9.48 -12.38 -65.23
CA TYR A 134 10.27 -11.79 -64.16
C TYR A 134 11.64 -12.46 -64.02
N LYS A 135 12.70 -11.73 -64.36
CA LYS A 135 14.08 -12.15 -64.08
C LYS A 135 14.46 -11.82 -62.64
N LEU A 136 14.24 -12.77 -61.73
CA LEU A 136 14.42 -12.63 -60.28
C LEU A 136 15.68 -13.33 -59.77
N GLY A 137 16.31 -12.75 -58.75
CA GLY A 137 17.42 -13.34 -58.02
C GLY A 137 17.32 -13.12 -56.51
N LEU A 138 18.05 -13.93 -55.76
CA LEU A 138 18.21 -13.85 -54.32
C LEU A 138 19.70 -13.83 -53.99
N LEU A 139 20.11 -12.88 -53.17
CA LEU A 139 21.44 -12.83 -52.57
C LEU A 139 21.28 -13.03 -51.07
N ARG A 140 21.76 -14.17 -50.60
CA ARG A 140 21.66 -14.59 -49.21
C ARG A 140 22.93 -14.22 -48.46
N VAL A 141 22.78 -13.37 -47.45
CA VAL A 141 23.91 -12.92 -46.62
C VAL A 141 24.26 -13.99 -45.59
N ARG A 142 25.50 -14.49 -45.62
CA ARG A 142 26.02 -15.48 -44.63
C ARG A 142 26.89 -14.81 -43.58
N LEU A 143 27.76 -13.90 -44.00
CA LEU A 143 28.63 -13.12 -43.11
C LEU A 143 28.20 -11.65 -43.10
N LEU A 144 27.34 -11.27 -42.16
CA LEU A 144 26.93 -9.86 -41.99
C LEU A 144 28.10 -8.99 -41.51
N ARG A 145 28.95 -9.51 -40.61
CA ARG A 145 30.11 -8.78 -40.06
C ARG A 145 31.34 -9.68 -39.94
N PRO A 146 32.53 -9.21 -40.36
CA PRO A 146 32.77 -7.94 -41.07
C PRO A 146 32.17 -7.94 -42.48
N TRP A 147 31.55 -6.83 -42.88
CA TRP A 147 30.88 -6.71 -44.18
C TRP A 147 31.89 -6.55 -45.32
N SER A 148 31.95 -7.53 -46.21
CA SER A 148 32.91 -7.53 -47.33
C SER A 148 32.29 -6.98 -48.62
N VAL A 149 32.49 -5.70 -48.90
CA VAL A 149 31.97 -5.03 -50.10
C VAL A 149 32.39 -5.72 -51.41
N SER A 150 33.64 -6.19 -51.52
CA SER A 150 34.14 -6.85 -52.73
C SER A 150 33.37 -8.14 -53.05
N HIS A 151 33.25 -9.04 -52.08
CA HIS A 151 32.50 -10.29 -52.20
C HIS A 151 30.98 -10.04 -52.40
N PHE A 152 30.41 -9.03 -51.75
CA PHE A 152 29.00 -8.64 -51.98
C PHE A 152 28.75 -8.22 -53.42
N LEU A 153 29.60 -7.34 -53.96
CA LEU A 153 29.47 -6.87 -55.34
C LEU A 153 29.76 -7.98 -56.36
N ALA A 154 30.70 -8.89 -56.06
CA ALA A 154 31.02 -10.03 -56.93
C ALA A 154 29.86 -11.04 -57.04
N ALA A 155 29.07 -11.20 -55.98
CA ALA A 155 27.90 -12.08 -55.97
C ALA A 155 26.66 -11.47 -56.65
N LEU A 156 26.66 -10.18 -56.99
CA LEU A 156 25.51 -9.50 -57.57
C LEU A 156 25.61 -9.45 -59.12
N PRO A 157 24.63 -9.97 -59.88
CA PRO A 157 24.68 -9.90 -61.34
C PRO A 157 24.73 -8.47 -61.88
N ALA A 158 25.49 -8.25 -62.95
CA ALA A 158 25.64 -6.92 -63.56
C ALA A 158 24.32 -6.35 -64.13
N THR A 159 23.37 -7.21 -64.46
CA THR A 159 22.05 -6.86 -65.02
C THR A 159 21.06 -6.29 -64.01
N VAL A 160 21.40 -6.29 -62.70
CA VAL A 160 20.48 -5.91 -61.63
C VAL A 160 20.16 -4.41 -61.67
N LYS A 161 18.86 -4.11 -61.75
CA LYS A 161 18.31 -2.75 -61.80
C LYS A 161 17.57 -2.37 -60.52
N ARG A 162 17.05 -3.34 -59.77
CA ARG A 162 16.31 -3.10 -58.52
C ARG A 162 16.75 -4.10 -57.45
N ILE A 163 16.99 -3.60 -56.24
CA ILE A 163 17.34 -4.43 -55.08
C ILE A 163 16.29 -4.19 -54.00
N CYS A 164 15.73 -5.26 -53.44
CA CYS A 164 14.83 -5.22 -52.29
C CYS A 164 15.55 -5.89 -51.11
N VAL A 165 15.76 -5.17 -50.02
CA VAL A 165 16.45 -5.70 -48.82
C VAL A 165 15.42 -6.04 -47.75
N PHE A 166 15.53 -7.23 -47.16
CA PHE A 166 14.70 -7.65 -46.03
C PHE A 166 15.53 -7.71 -44.75
N ASP A 167 15.23 -6.82 -43.82
CA ASP A 167 15.77 -6.81 -42.47
C ASP A 167 14.79 -7.47 -41.48
N HIS A 168 15.32 -8.29 -40.57
CA HIS A 168 14.55 -8.91 -39.48
C HIS A 168 14.83 -8.21 -38.15
N CYS A 169 14.79 -6.88 -38.18
CA CYS A 169 14.89 -6.01 -37.01
C CYS A 169 14.20 -4.67 -37.32
N LYS A 170 13.95 -3.88 -36.28
CA LYS A 170 13.36 -2.54 -36.42
C LYS A 170 14.14 -1.55 -35.58
N GLU A 171 15.04 -0.81 -36.22
CA GLU A 171 15.77 0.28 -35.57
C GLU A 171 14.94 1.55 -35.64
N SER A 172 14.02 1.67 -34.69
CA SER A 172 13.12 2.82 -34.54
C SER A 172 13.91 4.12 -34.41
N GLY A 173 14.22 4.78 -35.52
CA GLY A 173 15.16 5.89 -35.56
C GLY A 173 16.29 5.89 -36.60
N ALA A 174 16.61 4.82 -37.35
CA ALA A 174 17.68 4.75 -38.37
C ALA A 174 17.28 4.84 -39.88
N ILE A 175 18.04 5.60 -40.69
CA ILE A 175 18.26 5.46 -42.15
C ILE A 175 17.22 4.66 -42.95
N GLY A 176 17.61 3.39 -43.11
CA GLY A 176 16.74 2.26 -42.97
C GLY A 176 17.44 1.29 -42.02
N GLU A 177 17.01 0.05 -42.06
CA GLU A 177 17.52 -1.01 -41.21
C GLU A 177 18.98 -1.40 -41.54
N PRO A 178 19.73 -2.02 -40.62
CA PRO A 178 21.17 -2.21 -40.75
C PRO A 178 21.63 -2.90 -42.05
N LEU A 179 20.95 -3.98 -42.48
CA LEU A 179 21.33 -4.67 -43.72
C LEU A 179 21.00 -3.81 -44.95
N TYR A 180 19.87 -3.10 -44.95
CA TYR A 180 19.54 -2.11 -45.98
C TYR A 180 20.62 -1.02 -46.11
N VAL A 181 21.10 -0.46 -45.00
CA VAL A 181 22.13 0.58 -45.00
C VAL A 181 23.46 0.05 -45.53
N ASP A 182 23.87 -1.16 -45.17
CA ASP A 182 25.11 -1.77 -45.67
C ASP A 182 25.05 -2.04 -47.18
N VAL A 183 23.90 -2.49 -47.67
CA VAL A 183 23.65 -2.69 -49.12
C VAL A 183 23.71 -1.34 -49.83
N CYS A 184 23.02 -0.31 -49.34
CA CYS A 184 23.05 1.03 -49.94
C CYS A 184 24.46 1.61 -49.97
N ALA A 185 25.22 1.51 -48.87
CA ALA A 185 26.60 1.97 -48.80
C ALA A 185 27.54 1.21 -49.77
N SER A 186 27.31 -0.10 -49.94
CA SER A 186 28.08 -0.93 -50.88
C SER A 186 27.82 -0.57 -52.34
N ILE A 187 26.56 -0.29 -52.69
CA ILE A 187 26.17 0.17 -54.02
C ILE A 187 26.68 1.59 -54.27
N GLN A 188 26.58 2.49 -53.30
CA GLN A 188 27.09 3.86 -53.40
C GLN A 188 28.61 3.90 -53.61
N LYS A 189 29.37 3.03 -52.91
CA LYS A 189 30.82 2.89 -53.09
C LYS A 189 31.21 2.33 -54.48
N SER A 190 30.28 1.70 -55.19
CA SER A 190 30.48 1.16 -56.55
C SER A 190 30.28 2.18 -57.69
N ASN A 191 30.11 3.48 -57.36
CA ASN A 191 29.87 4.59 -58.31
C ASN A 191 28.56 4.48 -59.13
N ARG A 192 27.54 3.81 -58.58
CA ARG A 192 26.15 3.85 -59.05
C ARG A 192 25.41 4.95 -58.27
N SER A 193 25.11 6.09 -58.90
CA SER A 193 24.74 7.34 -58.23
C SER A 193 23.24 7.67 -58.28
N ASP A 194 22.47 7.24 -57.28
CA ASP A 194 21.09 7.66 -57.04
C ASP A 194 20.62 7.49 -55.55
N ILE A 195 20.52 8.64 -54.82
CA ILE A 195 19.63 9.04 -53.65
C ILE A 195 20.12 8.95 -52.15
N LEU A 196 19.92 10.02 -51.29
CA LEU A 196 18.91 10.18 -50.15
C LEU A 196 18.98 11.46 -49.20
N TYR A 197 17.79 12.06 -48.88
CA TYR A 197 17.38 13.05 -47.81
C TYR A 197 15.92 12.76 -47.35
N VAL A 198 15.47 13.20 -46.16
CA VAL A 198 14.10 12.94 -45.63
C VAL A 198 13.37 14.20 -45.09
N ALA A 199 12.12 14.42 -45.52
CA ALA A 199 11.18 15.45 -45.02
C ALA A 199 9.73 14.96 -44.97
N VAL A 200 8.90 15.56 -44.09
CA VAL A 200 7.51 15.13 -43.82
C VAL A 200 6.52 16.20 -44.27
N HIS A 201 5.91 15.99 -45.44
CA HIS A 201 5.16 17.06 -46.14
C HIS A 201 3.66 17.11 -45.80
N LYS A 202 3.12 16.16 -45.02
CA LYS A 202 1.72 16.13 -44.59
C LYS A 202 1.61 15.85 -43.09
N LYS A 203 0.91 16.72 -42.36
CA LYS A 203 0.76 16.63 -40.91
C LYS A 203 0.04 15.36 -40.45
N GLU A 204 -0.93 14.86 -41.23
CA GLU A 204 -1.74 13.70 -40.87
C GLU A 204 -0.88 12.43 -40.70
N TYR A 205 0.29 12.39 -41.33
CA TYR A 205 1.21 11.26 -41.25
C TYR A 205 1.82 11.11 -39.85
N VAL A 206 1.90 12.20 -39.09
CA VAL A 206 2.38 12.18 -37.71
C VAL A 206 1.47 11.35 -36.80
N ASN A 207 0.16 11.35 -37.06
CA ASN A 207 -0.84 10.63 -36.26
C ASN A 207 -1.22 9.27 -36.88
N THR A 208 -1.08 9.13 -38.20
CA THR A 208 -1.47 7.92 -38.93
C THR A 208 -0.37 6.87 -38.97
N PHE A 209 0.88 7.30 -38.99
CA PHE A 209 2.04 6.42 -39.06
C PHE A 209 2.87 6.53 -37.79
N ASP A 210 3.44 5.40 -37.37
CA ASP A 210 4.24 5.36 -36.16
C ASP A 210 5.47 6.28 -36.29
N ALA A 211 5.76 7.08 -35.26
CA ALA A 211 6.90 8.00 -35.23
C ALA A 211 8.24 7.34 -35.60
N SER A 212 8.40 6.05 -35.28
CA SER A 212 9.57 5.24 -35.62
C SER A 212 9.73 4.92 -37.10
N LEU A 213 8.68 5.16 -37.89
CA LEU A 213 8.69 5.05 -39.34
C LEU A 213 9.17 6.35 -40.01
N ILE A 214 8.95 7.49 -39.35
CA ILE A 214 9.14 8.83 -39.92
C ILE A 214 10.46 9.47 -39.45
N LEU A 215 10.66 9.57 -38.13
CA LEU A 215 11.88 10.15 -37.52
C LEU A 215 12.97 9.09 -37.28
N GLY A 216 12.82 8.07 -38.11
CA GLY A 216 12.92 6.71 -37.76
C GLY A 216 14.05 5.95 -38.41
N ALA A 217 14.99 6.44 -39.22
CA ALA A 217 15.42 7.72 -39.72
C ALA A 217 16.73 8.30 -39.11
N SER A 218 16.52 9.34 -38.32
CA SER A 218 17.45 10.43 -38.09
C SER A 218 18.59 10.08 -37.13
N LYS A 219 19.83 10.43 -37.52
CA LYS A 219 20.99 10.44 -36.60
C LYS A 219 20.79 11.52 -35.53
N PRO A 220 21.40 11.40 -34.34
CA PRO A 220 21.28 12.45 -33.34
C PRO A 220 21.76 13.81 -33.87
N GLY A 221 21.00 14.88 -33.62
CA GLY A 221 21.27 16.23 -34.17
C GLY A 221 20.81 16.45 -35.63
N SER A 222 20.15 15.47 -36.26
CA SER A 222 19.63 15.64 -37.63
C SER A 222 18.48 16.64 -37.68
N ILE A 223 18.33 17.27 -38.83
CA ILE A 223 17.30 18.26 -39.10
C ILE A 223 16.03 17.55 -39.56
N VAL A 224 14.93 17.80 -38.85
CA VAL A 224 13.60 17.28 -39.17
C VAL A 224 12.72 18.45 -39.58
N VAL A 225 12.11 18.35 -40.75
CA VAL A 225 11.18 19.35 -41.26
C VAL A 225 9.77 18.79 -41.28
N LEU A 226 8.88 19.41 -40.50
CA LEU A 226 7.46 19.07 -40.45
C LEU A 226 6.62 20.19 -41.07
N ASN A 227 5.77 19.83 -42.04
CA ASN A 227 4.74 20.73 -42.53
C ASN A 227 3.47 20.63 -41.67
N ALA A 228 3.28 21.56 -40.72
CA ALA A 228 2.15 21.58 -39.80
C ALA A 228 1.85 23.00 -39.27
N PRO A 229 0.60 23.28 -38.84
CA PRO A 229 0.21 24.58 -38.29
C PRO A 229 0.59 24.78 -36.81
N TRP A 230 1.21 23.79 -36.16
CA TRP A 230 1.62 23.85 -34.75
C TRP A 230 2.99 24.50 -34.68
N LEU A 231 3.08 25.79 -34.33
CA LEU A 231 4.31 26.57 -34.47
C LEU A 231 4.99 26.86 -33.13
N THR A 232 4.33 26.53 -32.01
CA THR A 232 4.85 26.71 -30.65
C THR A 232 5.08 25.37 -29.93
N VAL A 233 5.85 25.40 -28.84
CA VAL A 233 6.13 24.19 -28.03
C VAL A 233 4.85 23.65 -27.40
N ASP A 234 4.00 24.53 -26.85
CA ASP A 234 2.74 24.15 -26.18
C ASP A 234 1.76 23.47 -27.16
N GLU A 235 1.60 24.02 -28.36
CA GLU A 235 0.76 23.41 -29.42
C GLU A 235 1.31 22.05 -29.88
N MET A 236 2.63 21.88 -29.88
CA MET A 236 3.25 20.60 -30.20
C MET A 236 3.16 19.59 -29.07
N GLU A 237 3.16 20.04 -27.82
CA GLU A 237 2.88 19.17 -26.68
C GLU A 237 1.46 18.61 -26.76
N GLU A 238 0.48 19.42 -27.16
CA GLU A 238 -0.90 18.99 -27.31
C GLU A 238 -1.09 18.02 -28.49
N HIS A 239 -0.48 18.31 -29.64
CA HIS A 239 -0.83 17.64 -30.89
C HIS A 239 0.15 16.55 -31.37
N LEU A 240 1.40 16.54 -30.92
CA LEU A 240 2.34 15.49 -31.31
C LEU A 240 2.14 14.23 -30.44
N PRO A 241 2.02 13.04 -31.05
CA PRO A 241 1.92 11.80 -30.31
C PRO A 241 3.11 11.60 -29.36
N PRO A 242 2.91 11.02 -28.16
CA PRO A 242 3.96 10.84 -27.16
C PRO A 242 5.23 10.17 -27.70
N LYS A 243 5.09 9.21 -28.62
CA LYS A 243 6.21 8.52 -29.27
C LYS A 243 7.00 9.42 -30.22
N PHE A 244 6.35 10.37 -30.89
CA PHE A 244 6.97 11.35 -31.79
C PHE A 244 7.80 12.36 -31.00
N LYS A 245 7.23 12.89 -29.91
CA LYS A 245 7.91 13.76 -28.95
C LYS A 245 9.13 13.06 -28.33
N ARG A 246 8.94 11.82 -27.88
CA ARG A 246 10.00 10.96 -27.31
C ARG A 246 11.17 10.75 -28.28
N MET A 247 10.90 10.52 -29.57
CA MET A 247 11.97 10.28 -30.56
C MET A 247 12.72 11.54 -30.99
N ILE A 248 12.04 12.68 -31.11
CA ILE A 248 12.71 13.98 -31.28
C ILE A 248 13.66 14.22 -30.11
N ALA A 249 13.20 13.82 -28.93
CA ALA A 249 13.93 14.01 -27.70
C ALA A 249 15.14 13.10 -27.50
N ASP A 250 14.93 11.79 -27.62
CA ASP A 250 15.95 10.75 -27.45
C ASP A 250 17.16 10.93 -28.41
N LYS A 251 16.96 11.67 -29.50
CA LYS A 251 17.97 11.89 -30.56
C LYS A 251 18.45 13.34 -30.64
N HIS A 252 18.04 14.26 -29.77
CA HIS A 252 18.40 15.68 -29.88
C HIS A 252 18.17 16.25 -31.29
N LEU A 253 17.02 15.94 -31.92
CA LEU A 253 16.76 16.36 -33.30
C LEU A 253 16.46 17.86 -33.34
N LYS A 254 16.99 18.55 -34.36
CA LYS A 254 16.66 19.96 -34.61
C LYS A 254 15.34 20.01 -35.38
N LEU A 255 14.26 20.27 -34.66
CA LEU A 255 12.93 20.31 -35.23
C LEU A 255 12.68 21.69 -35.84
N TYR A 256 12.41 21.71 -37.14
CA TYR A 256 11.93 22.88 -37.86
C TYR A 256 10.51 22.64 -38.37
N VAL A 257 9.63 23.59 -38.14
CA VAL A 257 8.22 23.49 -38.52
C VAL A 257 7.79 24.72 -39.32
N ILE A 258 6.97 24.46 -40.33
CA ILE A 258 6.42 25.46 -41.23
C ILE A 258 4.99 25.07 -41.62
N ASP A 259 4.06 26.03 -41.67
CA ASP A 259 2.76 25.80 -42.32
C ASP A 259 2.85 26.12 -43.82
N ALA A 260 3.37 25.16 -44.59
CA ALA A 260 3.54 25.34 -46.03
C ALA A 260 2.20 25.49 -46.78
N ASN A 261 1.08 25.06 -46.20
CA ASN A 261 -0.24 25.24 -46.81
C ASN A 261 -0.70 26.70 -46.70
N LEU A 262 -0.46 27.33 -45.55
CA LEU A 262 -0.70 28.76 -45.37
C LEU A 262 0.18 29.58 -46.32
N VAL A 263 1.48 29.28 -46.36
CA VAL A 263 2.45 29.96 -47.26
C VAL A 263 2.05 29.81 -48.74
N ALA A 264 1.57 28.63 -49.15
CA ALA A 264 1.07 28.41 -50.51
C ALA A 264 -0.19 29.23 -50.81
N LYS A 265 -1.11 29.32 -49.86
CA LYS A 265 -2.36 30.08 -50.01
C LYS A 265 -2.08 31.57 -50.15
N GLU A 266 -1.25 32.13 -49.29
CA GLU A 266 -0.87 33.55 -49.29
C GLU A 266 -0.05 33.93 -50.52
N SER A 267 0.76 33.01 -51.02
CA SER A 267 1.54 33.20 -52.25
C SER A 267 0.72 32.94 -53.53
N GLY A 268 -0.59 32.69 -53.41
CA GLY A 268 -1.51 32.48 -54.53
C GLY A 268 -1.35 31.15 -55.28
N MET A 269 -0.63 30.20 -54.68
CA MET A 269 -0.35 28.84 -55.15
C MET A 269 -1.44 27.82 -54.78
N GLY A 270 -2.43 28.23 -53.99
CA GLY A 270 -3.54 27.38 -53.56
C GLY A 270 -3.05 26.28 -52.61
N ARG A 271 -3.17 25.01 -53.01
CA ARG A 271 -2.77 23.84 -52.19
C ARG A 271 -1.38 23.28 -52.55
N LEU A 272 -0.67 23.92 -53.48
CA LEU A 272 0.59 23.41 -54.02
C LEU A 272 1.77 23.83 -53.15
N ILE A 273 2.28 22.91 -52.32
CA ILE A 273 3.38 23.14 -51.37
C ILE A 273 4.74 22.65 -51.87
N ASN A 274 4.80 22.06 -53.05
CA ASN A 274 5.97 21.33 -53.56
C ASN A 274 7.22 22.20 -53.62
N ASN A 275 7.13 23.40 -54.19
CA ASN A 275 8.29 24.28 -54.33
C ASN A 275 8.67 24.95 -53.00
N ILE A 276 7.72 25.11 -52.08
CA ILE A 276 7.93 25.61 -50.71
C ILE A 276 8.78 24.59 -49.92
N MET A 277 8.33 23.33 -49.87
CA MET A 277 9.07 22.28 -49.17
C MET A 277 10.43 21.98 -49.82
N GLN A 278 10.55 22.17 -51.14
CA GLN A 278 11.82 22.02 -51.86
C GLN A 278 12.80 23.15 -51.55
N ALA A 279 12.32 24.39 -51.36
CA ALA A 279 13.15 25.51 -50.89
C ALA A 279 13.67 25.26 -49.46
N VAL A 280 12.80 24.76 -48.58
CA VAL A 280 13.16 24.37 -47.21
C VAL A 280 14.18 23.23 -47.21
N PHE A 281 14.04 22.25 -48.11
CA PHE A 281 15.05 21.20 -48.32
C PHE A 281 16.42 21.79 -48.67
N PHE A 282 16.52 22.68 -49.67
CA PHE A 282 17.81 23.27 -50.05
C PHE A 282 18.41 24.13 -48.94
N ARG A 283 17.58 24.80 -48.13
CA ARG A 283 18.03 25.59 -46.97
C ARG A 283 18.63 24.72 -45.87
N LEU A 284 17.98 23.60 -45.55
CA LEU A 284 18.29 22.81 -44.35
C LEU A 284 19.15 21.57 -44.61
N ALA A 285 19.08 20.96 -45.79
CA ALA A 285 19.78 19.70 -46.07
C ALA A 285 21.29 19.86 -46.31
N GLY A 286 21.76 21.08 -46.59
CA GLY A 286 23.19 21.36 -46.82
C GLY A 286 23.79 20.67 -48.05
N ALA A 287 22.94 20.18 -48.96
CA ALA A 287 23.38 19.47 -50.17
C ALA A 287 24.15 20.40 -51.15
N LEU A 288 23.87 21.70 -51.11
CA LEU A 288 24.55 22.79 -51.81
C LEU A 288 24.49 24.06 -50.94
N PRO A 289 25.45 25.00 -51.03
CA PRO A 289 25.35 26.30 -50.35
C PRO A 289 24.08 27.04 -50.81
N TYR A 290 23.29 27.56 -49.87
CA TYR A 290 21.96 28.11 -50.15
C TYR A 290 21.97 29.24 -51.21
N GLU A 291 22.95 30.14 -51.14
CA GLU A 291 23.12 31.24 -52.10
C GLU A 291 23.42 30.75 -53.53
N GLN A 292 23.93 29.52 -53.69
CA GLN A 292 24.20 28.90 -55.00
C GLN A 292 23.03 28.03 -55.46
N ALA A 293 22.32 27.38 -54.53
CA ALA A 293 21.19 26.52 -54.83
C ALA A 293 19.95 27.31 -55.30
N MET A 294 19.70 28.48 -54.69
CA MET A 294 18.50 29.27 -54.94
C MET A 294 18.39 29.82 -56.37
N PRO A 295 19.41 30.49 -56.94
CA PRO A 295 19.35 30.96 -58.32
C PRO A 295 19.13 29.83 -59.34
N LEU A 296 19.72 28.65 -59.08
CA LEU A 296 19.54 27.47 -59.92
C LEU A 296 18.12 26.90 -59.81
N PHE A 297 17.55 26.90 -58.60
CA PHE A 297 16.19 26.43 -58.36
C PHE A 297 15.15 27.38 -58.97
N GLU A 298 15.31 28.69 -58.81
CA GLU A 298 14.47 29.71 -59.44
C GLU A 298 14.50 29.60 -60.97
N THR A 299 15.70 29.48 -61.56
CA THR A 299 15.88 29.23 -63.00
C THR A 299 15.18 27.94 -63.45
N ALA A 300 15.24 26.88 -62.63
CA ALA A 300 14.56 25.62 -62.92
C ALA A 300 13.02 25.75 -62.86
N ILE A 301 12.49 26.52 -61.91
CA ILE A 301 11.06 26.85 -61.83
C ILE A 301 10.63 27.63 -63.08
N GLU A 302 11.38 28.67 -63.46
CA GLU A 302 11.11 29.44 -64.67
C GLU A 302 11.08 28.55 -65.89
N LYS A 303 12.09 27.70 -66.08
CA LYS A 303 12.20 26.79 -67.24
C LYS A 303 11.07 25.76 -67.28
N THR A 304 10.68 25.23 -66.12
CA THR A 304 9.68 24.15 -66.01
C THR A 304 8.25 24.69 -66.20
N TYR A 305 7.96 25.86 -65.66
CA TYR A 305 6.61 26.43 -65.65
C TYR A 305 6.40 27.55 -66.67
N LYS A 306 7.44 27.93 -67.45
CA LYS A 306 7.38 28.93 -68.53
C LYS A 306 6.19 28.75 -69.46
N ASN A 307 5.88 27.50 -69.82
CA ASN A 307 4.80 27.17 -70.75
C ASN A 307 3.39 27.28 -70.10
N LYS A 308 3.30 27.45 -68.77
CA LYS A 308 2.05 27.60 -68.01
C LYS A 308 1.70 29.07 -67.69
N GLY A 309 2.50 30.03 -68.16
CA GLY A 309 2.25 31.47 -68.03
C GLY A 309 3.08 32.16 -66.95
N VAL A 310 3.41 33.44 -67.18
CA VAL A 310 4.31 34.26 -66.34
C VAL A 310 3.80 34.40 -64.91
N ASP A 311 2.47 34.49 -64.72
CA ASP A 311 1.87 34.57 -63.38
C ASP A 311 2.07 33.31 -62.54
N VAL A 312 2.09 32.13 -63.16
CA VAL A 312 2.34 30.87 -62.45
C VAL A 312 3.80 30.83 -62.00
N VAL A 313 4.72 31.23 -62.88
CA VAL A 313 6.15 31.33 -62.54
C VAL A 313 6.37 32.30 -61.37
N ARG A 314 5.79 33.50 -61.44
CA ARG A 314 5.87 34.52 -60.38
C ARG A 314 5.35 34.03 -59.03
N LYS A 315 4.19 33.36 -59.01
CA LYS A 315 3.61 32.78 -57.78
C LYS A 315 4.50 31.70 -57.16
N ASN A 316 5.15 30.89 -57.98
CA ASN A 316 6.08 29.87 -57.49
C ASN A 316 7.34 30.51 -56.88
N LEU A 317 7.90 31.54 -57.52
CA LEU A 317 9.06 32.26 -56.99
C LEU A 317 8.73 32.99 -55.67
N LEU A 318 7.56 33.63 -55.59
CA LEU A 318 7.09 34.28 -54.36
C LEU A 318 6.89 33.27 -53.21
N ALA A 319 6.29 32.12 -53.50
CA ALA A 319 6.09 31.06 -52.51
C ALA A 319 7.40 30.49 -51.96
N VAL A 320 8.43 30.44 -52.80
CA VAL A 320 9.78 29.99 -52.44
C VAL A 320 10.47 31.00 -51.52
N SER A 321 10.34 32.30 -51.79
CA SER A 321 10.87 33.35 -50.91
C SER A 321 10.20 33.32 -49.53
N ASN A 322 8.87 33.27 -49.49
CA ASN A 322 8.09 33.30 -48.24
C ASN A 322 8.28 32.04 -47.36
N ALA A 323 8.77 30.95 -47.95
CA ALA A 323 9.02 29.69 -47.24
C ALA A 323 10.07 29.82 -46.13
N ILE A 324 11.08 30.67 -46.33
CA ILE A 324 12.20 30.76 -45.39
C ILE A 324 11.84 31.61 -44.17
N ASP A 325 11.09 32.68 -44.38
CA ASP A 325 10.69 33.62 -43.32
C ASP A 325 9.69 33.00 -42.33
N ASN A 326 9.01 31.90 -42.72
CA ASN A 326 7.98 31.23 -41.92
C ASN A 326 8.45 29.89 -41.29
N LEU A 327 9.76 29.64 -41.28
CA LEU A 327 10.35 28.41 -40.75
C LEU A 327 10.82 28.60 -39.31
N ASN A 328 10.21 27.90 -38.35
CA ASN A 328 10.47 28.04 -36.91
C ASN A 328 11.27 26.86 -36.34
N GLN A 329 12.19 27.11 -35.40
CA GLN A 329 12.94 26.07 -34.68
C GLN A 329 12.48 25.96 -33.22
N ILE A 330 12.34 24.74 -32.70
CA ILE A 330 11.78 24.45 -31.36
C ILE A 330 12.83 23.83 -30.42
N ASP A 331 12.87 24.26 -29.15
CA ASP A 331 13.74 23.74 -28.08
C ASP A 331 13.00 22.73 -27.16
N VAL A 332 13.65 21.61 -26.75
CA VAL A 332 12.99 20.44 -26.10
C VAL A 332 13.75 19.94 -24.85
N PRO A 333 13.07 19.58 -23.72
CA PRO A 333 13.72 19.09 -22.48
C PRO A 333 13.85 17.54 -22.35
N TYR A 334 14.91 17.02 -21.67
CA TYR A 334 15.47 15.67 -21.95
C TYR A 334 15.78 14.66 -20.80
N SER A 335 15.29 14.75 -19.57
CA SER A 335 15.74 13.82 -18.50
C SER A 335 14.68 12.92 -17.87
N SER A 336 14.40 11.75 -18.48
CA SER A 336 14.02 10.49 -17.79
C SER A 336 13.48 9.45 -18.79
N TRP A 337 14.07 8.23 -18.89
CA TRP A 337 13.39 6.93 -19.18
C TRP A 337 14.35 5.74 -19.51
N SER A 338 14.55 4.79 -18.58
CA SER A 338 14.30 3.32 -18.72
C SER A 338 15.08 2.43 -17.73
N LYS A 339 14.42 1.33 -17.32
CA LYS A 339 14.84 0.19 -16.45
C LYS A 339 14.73 0.34 -14.93
N TYR A 340 13.59 0.81 -14.44
CA TYR A 340 13.37 0.98 -13.02
C TYR A 340 11.90 0.73 -12.70
N ASN A 341 11.58 -0.14 -11.75
CA ASN A 341 10.19 -0.29 -11.26
C ASN A 341 10.09 0.38 -9.89
N ALA A 342 11.09 0.14 -9.03
CA ALA A 342 11.26 0.86 -7.77
C ALA A 342 11.46 2.36 -8.04
N GLU A 343 12.42 2.72 -8.88
CA GLU A 343 12.74 4.12 -9.16
C GLU A 343 11.70 4.79 -10.07
N TYR A 344 10.90 4.00 -10.81
CA TYR A 344 9.72 4.51 -11.52
C TYR A 344 8.60 4.86 -10.55
N GLY A 345 8.26 3.96 -9.62
CA GLY A 345 7.31 4.26 -8.55
C GLY A 345 7.77 5.42 -7.68
N MET A 346 9.06 5.49 -7.37
CA MET A 346 9.65 6.64 -6.68
C MET A 346 9.50 7.93 -7.50
N GLY A 347 9.74 7.90 -8.81
CA GLY A 347 9.52 9.06 -9.69
C GLY A 347 8.07 9.54 -9.64
N ILE A 348 7.09 8.62 -9.56
CA ILE A 348 5.68 8.96 -9.35
C ILE A 348 5.48 9.59 -7.97
N ALA A 349 6.02 9.00 -6.91
CA ALA A 349 5.88 9.51 -5.55
C ALA A 349 6.43 10.93 -5.40
N VAL A 350 7.64 11.18 -5.90
CA VAL A 350 8.27 12.52 -5.88
C VAL A 350 7.46 13.52 -6.70
N ALA A 351 6.98 13.14 -7.89
CA ALA A 351 6.15 14.01 -8.71
C ALA A 351 4.82 14.36 -8.02
N GLN A 352 4.17 13.37 -7.40
CA GLN A 352 2.92 13.58 -6.67
C GLN A 352 3.14 14.45 -5.43
N GLN A 353 4.20 14.22 -4.68
CA GLN A 353 4.54 15.04 -3.52
C GLN A 353 4.78 16.50 -3.94
N HIS A 354 5.55 16.73 -5.01
CA HIS A 354 5.78 18.07 -5.53
C HIS A 354 4.48 18.77 -5.96
N ARG A 355 3.58 18.06 -6.65
CA ARG A 355 2.27 18.61 -7.05
C ARG A 355 1.38 18.91 -5.83
N ARG A 356 1.38 18.06 -4.81
CA ARG A 356 0.65 18.29 -3.56
C ARG A 356 1.21 19.45 -2.74
N ASP A 357 2.52 19.62 -2.71
CA ASP A 357 3.16 20.77 -2.05
C ASP A 357 2.83 22.08 -2.78
N GLN A 358 2.77 22.05 -4.11
CA GLN A 358 2.24 23.18 -4.87
C GLN A 358 0.79 23.47 -4.51
N LEU A 359 -0.09 22.45 -4.43
CA LEU A 359 -1.47 22.64 -3.99
C LEU A 359 -1.52 23.26 -2.58
N LYS A 360 -0.70 22.76 -1.64
CA LYS A 360 -0.63 23.28 -0.27
C LYS A 360 -0.31 24.78 -0.25
N LEU A 361 0.66 25.21 -1.07
CA LEU A 361 0.99 26.62 -1.22
C LEU A 361 -0.19 27.42 -1.81
N ARG A 362 -0.89 26.89 -2.83
CA ARG A 362 -2.07 27.55 -3.40
C ARG A 362 -3.22 27.68 -2.40
N VAL A 363 -3.43 26.67 -1.56
CA VAL A 363 -4.44 26.72 -0.50
C VAL A 363 -4.08 27.78 0.53
N GLN A 364 -2.81 27.92 0.91
CA GLN A 364 -2.36 28.99 1.80
C GLN A 364 -2.57 30.38 1.16
N GLU A 365 -2.18 30.56 -0.10
CA GLU A 365 -2.45 31.79 -0.86
C GLU A 365 -3.95 32.13 -0.91
N ALA A 366 -4.81 31.11 -1.07
CA ALA A 366 -6.27 31.30 -1.07
C ALA A 366 -6.81 31.67 0.32
N LEU A 367 -6.26 31.12 1.40
CA LEU A 367 -6.67 31.43 2.78
C LEU A 367 -6.25 32.82 3.24
N ASP A 368 -5.23 33.42 2.62
CA ASP A 368 -4.83 34.82 2.86
C ASP A 368 -5.76 35.82 2.16
N ASP A 369 -6.54 35.38 1.17
CA ASP A 369 -7.49 36.22 0.45
C ASP A 369 -8.80 36.38 1.24
N SER A 370 -9.13 37.63 1.60
CA SER A 370 -10.35 37.98 2.33
C SER A 370 -11.67 37.64 1.62
N SER A 371 -11.64 37.34 0.32
CA SER A 371 -12.81 36.88 -0.44
C SER A 371 -13.15 35.40 -0.18
N VAL A 372 -12.22 34.61 0.34
CA VAL A 372 -12.42 33.20 0.68
C VAL A 372 -12.99 33.10 2.10
N VAL A 373 -14.32 32.92 2.17
CA VAL A 373 -15.09 32.93 3.43
C VAL A 373 -16.05 31.74 3.52
N GLY A 374 -16.56 31.49 4.74
CA GLY A 374 -17.60 30.51 5.00
C GLY A 374 -17.17 29.06 4.79
N GLU A 375 -18.06 28.23 4.25
CA GLU A 375 -17.86 26.78 4.15
C GLU A 375 -16.60 26.40 3.35
N LEU A 376 -16.30 27.12 2.27
CA LEU A 376 -15.11 26.86 1.47
C LEU A 376 -13.82 27.16 2.24
N ARG A 377 -13.80 28.25 3.03
CA ARG A 377 -12.66 28.59 3.88
C ARG A 377 -12.43 27.50 4.92
N LEU A 378 -13.48 27.07 5.61
CA LEU A 378 -13.37 26.01 6.60
C LEU A 378 -12.85 24.71 5.98
N ALA A 379 -13.39 24.30 4.83
CA ALA A 379 -12.98 23.07 4.16
C ALA A 379 -11.49 23.10 3.74
N LEU A 380 -11.01 24.26 3.27
CA LEU A 380 -9.60 24.48 2.95
C LEU A 380 -8.70 24.44 4.19
N GLU A 381 -9.12 25.04 5.30
CA GLU A 381 -8.39 25.01 6.57
C GLU A 381 -8.34 23.59 7.16
N GLN A 382 -9.48 22.89 7.18
CA GLN A 382 -9.57 21.50 7.64
C GLN A 382 -8.71 20.56 6.77
N TRP A 383 -8.70 20.77 5.46
CA TRP A 383 -7.80 20.04 4.57
C TRP A 383 -6.32 20.34 4.86
N LEU A 384 -5.97 21.61 5.08
CA LEU A 384 -4.60 22.03 5.35
C LEU A 384 -4.06 21.44 6.65
N ASP A 385 -4.87 21.45 7.71
CA ASP A 385 -4.54 20.83 9.01
C ASP A 385 -4.32 19.32 8.89
N ASN A 386 -5.03 18.67 7.96
CA ASN A 386 -5.02 17.22 7.75
C ASN A 386 -4.31 16.79 6.45
N PHE A 387 -3.43 17.64 5.91
CA PHE A 387 -2.78 17.43 4.62
C PHE A 387 -2.05 16.07 4.50
N ALA A 388 -1.48 15.56 5.59
CA ALA A 388 -0.71 14.31 5.58
C ALA A 388 -1.58 13.05 5.81
N ASP A 389 -2.83 13.21 6.26
CA ASP A 389 -3.74 12.13 6.63
C ASP A 389 -4.57 11.70 5.42
N ALA A 390 -4.52 10.41 5.05
CA ALA A 390 -5.15 9.93 3.82
C ALA A 390 -6.68 10.04 3.84
N GLU A 391 -7.32 9.67 4.96
CA GLU A 391 -8.77 9.63 5.10
C GLU A 391 -9.34 11.04 5.21
N ALA A 392 -8.73 11.86 6.08
CA ALA A 392 -9.18 13.23 6.29
C ALA A 392 -8.90 14.12 5.07
N SER A 393 -7.74 14.00 4.42
CA SER A 393 -7.46 14.76 3.18
C SER A 393 -8.41 14.36 2.04
N SER A 394 -8.81 13.10 1.93
CA SER A 394 -9.81 12.65 0.97
C SER A 394 -11.18 13.25 1.27
N ARG A 395 -11.65 13.14 2.52
CA ARG A 395 -12.96 13.66 2.94
C ARG A 395 -13.07 15.17 2.74
N PHE A 396 -12.16 15.93 3.32
CA PHE A 396 -12.16 17.40 3.21
C PHE A 396 -11.80 17.85 1.81
N GLY A 397 -10.92 17.11 1.13
CA GLY A 397 -10.56 17.36 -0.26
C GLY A 397 -11.73 17.28 -1.22
N GLN A 398 -12.55 16.24 -1.11
CA GLN A 398 -13.77 16.10 -1.90
C GLN A 398 -14.74 17.24 -1.64
N GLN A 399 -14.93 17.63 -0.37
CA GLN A 399 -15.77 18.78 -0.01
C GLN A 399 -15.26 20.08 -0.65
N VAL A 400 -13.95 20.32 -0.64
CA VAL A 400 -13.35 21.49 -1.32
C VAL A 400 -13.63 21.45 -2.82
N VAL A 401 -13.42 20.30 -3.48
CA VAL A 401 -13.66 20.15 -4.92
C VAL A 401 -15.13 20.44 -5.26
N ASP A 402 -16.07 19.86 -4.52
CA ASP A 402 -17.51 20.07 -4.74
C ASP A 402 -17.90 21.55 -4.59
N LEU A 403 -17.36 22.22 -3.56
CA LEU A 403 -17.60 23.65 -3.33
C LEU A 403 -16.97 24.54 -4.41
N LEU A 404 -15.77 24.22 -4.88
CA LEU A 404 -15.10 24.92 -5.97
C LEU A 404 -15.88 24.80 -7.28
N ASP A 405 -16.37 23.60 -7.60
CA ASP A 405 -17.18 23.37 -8.80
C ASP A 405 -18.54 24.06 -8.72
N ALA A 406 -19.20 24.04 -7.56
CA ALA A 406 -20.44 24.78 -7.33
C ALA A 406 -20.25 26.30 -7.44
N ALA A 407 -19.12 26.82 -6.96
CA ALA A 407 -18.77 28.23 -7.09
C ALA A 407 -18.45 28.62 -8.54
N ALA A 408 -17.71 27.79 -9.28
CA ALA A 408 -17.42 28.00 -10.69
C ALA A 408 -18.67 28.00 -11.58
N GLN A 409 -19.70 27.22 -11.22
CA GLN A 409 -20.98 27.24 -11.93
C GLN A 409 -21.75 28.55 -11.73
N LYS A 410 -21.53 29.25 -10.61
CA LYS A 410 -22.22 30.51 -10.27
C LYS A 410 -21.54 31.75 -10.85
N GLY A 411 -20.29 31.65 -11.31
CA GLY A 411 -19.54 32.76 -11.90
C GLY A 411 -18.04 32.49 -12.01
N GLU A 412 -17.27 33.50 -12.41
CA GLU A 412 -15.80 33.41 -12.45
C GLU A 412 -15.23 33.30 -11.03
N LEU A 413 -14.37 32.30 -10.81
CA LEU A 413 -13.64 32.12 -9.57
C LEU A 413 -12.50 33.15 -9.47
N PRO A 414 -12.21 33.68 -8.27
CA PRO A 414 -10.96 34.36 -7.99
C PRO A 414 -9.75 33.53 -8.45
N GLU A 415 -8.70 34.21 -8.94
CA GLU A 415 -7.52 33.54 -9.51
C GLU A 415 -6.85 32.57 -8.52
N CYS A 416 -6.86 32.88 -7.23
CA CYS A 416 -6.35 32.01 -6.17
C CYS A 416 -7.12 30.68 -6.08
N LEU A 417 -8.45 30.70 -6.18
CA LEU A 417 -9.30 29.51 -6.16
C LEU A 417 -9.20 28.70 -7.46
N GLU A 418 -9.05 29.38 -8.61
CA GLU A 418 -8.85 28.69 -9.89
C GLU A 418 -7.50 27.95 -9.94
N LYS A 419 -6.45 28.50 -9.31
CA LYS A 419 -5.16 27.79 -9.13
C LYS A 419 -5.30 26.53 -8.28
N CYS A 420 -6.08 26.58 -7.20
CA CYS A 420 -6.42 25.39 -6.41
C CYS A 420 -7.20 24.36 -7.25
N ARG A 421 -8.19 24.81 -8.00
CA ARG A 421 -9.05 23.95 -8.84
C ARG A 421 -8.28 23.20 -9.94
N ARG A 422 -7.24 23.80 -10.52
CA ARG A 422 -6.38 23.12 -11.51
C ARG A 422 -5.61 21.92 -10.93
N LEU A 423 -5.47 21.86 -9.61
CA LEU A 423 -4.84 20.77 -8.87
C LEU A 423 -5.88 19.95 -8.08
N TRP A 424 -7.14 19.90 -8.56
CA TRP A 424 -8.24 19.20 -7.87
C TRP A 424 -7.91 17.74 -7.53
N ASP A 425 -7.14 17.06 -8.39
CA ASP A 425 -6.74 15.66 -8.22
C ASP A 425 -5.76 15.46 -7.05
N MET A 426 -5.17 16.53 -6.51
CA MET A 426 -4.14 16.51 -5.47
C MET A 426 -4.69 16.74 -4.06
N PHE A 427 -5.97 17.08 -3.91
CA PHE A 427 -6.59 17.23 -2.60
C PHE A 427 -6.58 15.88 -1.84
N THR A 428 -6.90 14.78 -2.52
CA THR A 428 -6.78 13.44 -1.92
C THR A 428 -5.31 13.00 -1.91
N LYS A 429 -4.81 12.58 -0.74
CA LYS A 429 -3.48 11.96 -0.66
C LYS A 429 -3.44 10.71 -1.53
N SER A 430 -2.54 10.69 -2.49
CA SER A 430 -2.29 9.52 -3.33
C SER A 430 -1.44 8.49 -2.59
N SER A 431 -1.73 7.22 -2.82
CA SER A 431 -0.94 6.09 -2.36
C SER A 431 -0.16 5.48 -3.52
N VAL A 432 1.16 5.33 -3.37
CA VAL A 432 2.04 4.85 -4.44
C VAL A 432 2.49 3.42 -4.15
N TRP A 433 1.99 2.48 -4.96
CA TRP A 433 2.32 1.06 -4.86
C TRP A 433 3.22 0.60 -6.00
N ILE A 434 4.31 -0.08 -5.65
CA ILE A 434 5.30 -0.65 -6.55
C ILE A 434 5.21 -2.16 -6.47
N MET A 435 4.64 -2.78 -7.50
CA MET A 435 4.39 -4.22 -7.50
C MET A 435 5.35 -4.95 -8.44
N GLY A 436 5.84 -6.11 -8.01
CA GLY A 436 6.57 -7.02 -8.90
C GLY A 436 6.82 -8.39 -8.30
N GLY A 437 7.28 -9.32 -9.13
CA GLY A 437 7.58 -10.69 -8.70
C GLY A 437 8.95 -10.84 -8.06
N ASP A 438 9.25 -12.02 -7.52
CA ASP A 438 10.53 -12.32 -6.88
C ASP A 438 11.74 -12.13 -7.80
N GLY A 439 11.62 -12.44 -9.09
CA GLY A 439 12.71 -12.25 -10.04
C GLY A 439 13.09 -10.79 -10.28
N TRP A 440 12.13 -9.88 -10.16
CA TRP A 440 12.43 -8.45 -10.13
C TRP A 440 13.09 -8.09 -8.80
N ALA A 441 12.43 -8.41 -7.68
CA ALA A 441 12.85 -7.91 -6.37
C ALA A 441 14.17 -8.49 -5.86
N ASN A 442 14.45 -9.76 -6.14
CA ASN A 442 15.63 -10.44 -5.64
C ASN A 442 16.82 -10.36 -6.60
N ASP A 443 16.58 -10.20 -7.91
CA ASP A 443 17.62 -10.23 -8.93
C ASP A 443 17.81 -8.90 -9.65
N ILE A 444 17.09 -8.66 -10.75
CA ILE A 444 17.41 -7.58 -11.70
C ILE A 444 17.06 -6.20 -11.15
N GLY A 445 16.04 -6.10 -10.29
CA GLY A 445 15.56 -4.86 -9.71
C GLY A 445 15.99 -4.61 -8.27
N TYR A 446 16.73 -5.54 -7.65
CA TYR A 446 17.11 -5.41 -6.23
C TYR A 446 17.90 -4.13 -5.94
N GLY A 447 18.86 -3.77 -6.80
CA GLY A 447 19.65 -2.54 -6.59
C GLY A 447 18.78 -1.27 -6.60
N GLY A 448 17.67 -1.29 -7.33
CA GLY A 448 16.71 -0.20 -7.33
C GLY A 448 15.81 -0.17 -6.10
N ILE A 449 15.33 -1.34 -5.66
CA ILE A 449 14.57 -1.46 -4.42
C ILE A 449 15.43 -0.99 -3.24
N ASP A 450 16.65 -1.48 -3.12
CA ASP A 450 17.60 -1.10 -2.08
C ASP A 450 17.81 0.42 -2.04
N HIS A 451 17.98 1.05 -3.19
CA HIS A 451 18.11 2.50 -3.29
C HIS A 451 16.85 3.25 -2.85
N VAL A 452 15.67 2.80 -3.29
CA VAL A 452 14.38 3.42 -2.93
C VAL A 452 14.08 3.30 -1.43
N LEU A 453 14.34 2.13 -0.84
CA LEU A 453 14.21 1.92 0.61
C LEU A 453 15.14 2.86 1.40
N ALA A 454 16.35 3.12 0.90
CA ALA A 454 17.32 3.99 1.56
C ALA A 454 16.96 5.49 1.49
N LEU A 455 16.15 5.92 0.53
CA LEU A 455 15.81 7.33 0.30
C LEU A 455 14.70 7.85 1.23
N ASN A 456 14.08 6.96 1.99
CA ASN A 456 13.06 7.28 2.99
C ASN A 456 11.81 7.99 2.43
N GLU A 457 11.51 7.80 1.15
CA GLU A 457 10.28 8.30 0.53
C GLU A 457 9.08 7.44 0.93
N ASN A 458 7.89 8.04 1.02
CA ASN A 458 6.66 7.32 1.34
C ASN A 458 6.16 6.53 0.12
N VAL A 459 6.60 5.28 0.01
CA VAL A 459 6.24 4.34 -1.06
C VAL A 459 6.02 2.94 -0.53
N ASN A 460 5.07 2.23 -1.13
CA ASN A 460 4.71 0.87 -0.74
C ASN A 460 5.18 -0.13 -1.80
N ILE A 461 6.07 -1.04 -1.44
CA ILE A 461 6.60 -2.08 -2.33
C ILE A 461 5.94 -3.42 -1.99
N VAL A 462 5.30 -4.07 -2.97
CA VAL A 462 4.74 -5.42 -2.83
C VAL A 462 5.49 -6.38 -3.72
N VAL A 463 6.04 -7.42 -3.10
CA VAL A 463 6.72 -8.52 -3.79
C VAL A 463 5.84 -9.74 -3.78
N LEU A 464 5.37 -10.14 -4.96
CA LEU A 464 4.65 -11.40 -5.17
C LEU A 464 5.69 -12.52 -5.35
N ASP A 465 6.04 -13.17 -4.24
CA ASP A 465 7.13 -14.14 -4.20
C ASP A 465 6.65 -15.52 -4.65
N THR A 466 6.84 -15.79 -5.94
CA THR A 466 6.61 -17.10 -6.55
C THR A 466 7.85 -18.00 -6.49
N GLU A 467 8.96 -17.48 -5.96
CA GLU A 467 10.24 -18.16 -5.82
C GLU A 467 10.87 -18.69 -7.13
N VAL A 468 10.35 -18.30 -8.29
CA VAL A 468 10.84 -18.64 -9.64
C VAL A 468 10.42 -17.56 -10.61
N TYR A 469 11.07 -17.47 -11.77
CA TYR A 469 10.61 -16.59 -12.84
C TYR A 469 9.42 -17.24 -13.54
N SER A 470 8.24 -17.07 -12.96
CA SER A 470 7.01 -17.71 -13.40
C SER A 470 6.71 -17.42 -14.88
N ASN A 471 6.73 -16.15 -15.29
CA ASN A 471 6.35 -15.73 -16.65
C ASN A 471 7.25 -16.33 -17.75
N THR A 472 8.56 -16.46 -17.52
CA THR A 472 9.50 -17.00 -18.52
C THR A 472 9.59 -18.54 -18.48
N GLY A 473 8.68 -19.18 -17.74
CA GLY A 473 8.52 -20.62 -17.65
C GLY A 473 9.37 -21.29 -16.58
N GLY A 474 9.51 -20.67 -15.40
CA GLY A 474 10.05 -21.31 -14.20
C GLY A 474 11.58 -21.40 -14.14
N GLN A 475 12.30 -20.33 -14.48
CA GLN A 475 13.73 -20.20 -14.19
C GLN A 475 13.96 -20.00 -12.69
N GLY A 476 15.07 -20.55 -12.18
CA GLY A 476 15.49 -20.28 -10.81
C GLY A 476 15.86 -18.80 -10.61
N SER A 477 15.46 -18.25 -9.46
CA SER A 477 15.77 -16.91 -8.98
C SER A 477 16.62 -16.97 -7.71
N LYS A 478 17.14 -15.83 -7.23
CA LYS A 478 17.72 -15.79 -5.87
C LYS A 478 16.68 -16.02 -4.76
N ALA A 479 15.39 -16.02 -5.08
CA ALA A 479 14.31 -16.38 -4.16
C ALA A 479 13.95 -17.88 -4.18
N THR A 480 14.46 -18.67 -5.12
CA THR A 480 14.20 -20.13 -5.21
C THR A 480 14.79 -20.87 -4.00
N PRO A 481 14.08 -21.66 -3.20
CA PRO A 481 14.67 -22.23 -1.99
C PRO A 481 15.56 -23.46 -2.25
N MET A 482 16.34 -23.81 -1.23
CA MET A 482 17.20 -25.00 -1.25
C MET A 482 16.38 -26.25 -1.57
N GLY A 483 16.88 -27.09 -2.46
CA GLY A 483 16.21 -28.33 -2.90
C GLY A 483 15.14 -28.14 -3.97
N ALA A 484 14.71 -26.91 -4.27
CA ALA A 484 13.72 -26.66 -5.32
C ALA A 484 14.36 -26.79 -6.70
N VAL A 485 13.71 -27.54 -7.59
CA VAL A 485 14.15 -27.72 -8.97
C VAL A 485 13.45 -26.70 -9.87
N ALA A 486 14.27 -25.96 -10.63
CA ALA A 486 13.83 -24.97 -11.63
C ALA A 486 14.76 -25.01 -12.86
N LYS A 487 14.44 -24.29 -13.93
CA LYS A 487 15.40 -24.12 -15.05
C LYS A 487 16.66 -23.43 -14.52
N PHE A 488 17.83 -23.87 -14.99
CA PHE A 488 19.17 -23.52 -14.46
C PHE A 488 19.50 -24.05 -13.05
N MET A 489 18.55 -24.68 -12.36
CA MET A 489 18.74 -25.34 -11.06
C MET A 489 18.19 -26.77 -11.13
N ARG A 490 18.65 -27.54 -12.13
CA ARG A 490 18.08 -28.86 -12.44
C ARG A 490 18.29 -29.87 -11.32
N ASN A 491 19.38 -29.76 -10.56
CA ASN A 491 19.72 -30.67 -9.45
C ASN A 491 19.17 -30.21 -8.10
N GLY A 492 18.23 -29.25 -8.11
CA GLY A 492 17.85 -28.52 -6.91
C GLY A 492 18.81 -27.37 -6.67
N ARG A 493 18.35 -26.32 -5.99
CA ARG A 493 19.24 -25.25 -5.50
C ARG A 493 20.02 -25.75 -4.28
N ASP A 494 21.32 -25.48 -4.27
CA ASP A 494 22.27 -25.80 -3.20
C ASP A 494 22.46 -24.66 -2.18
N LEU A 495 21.92 -23.48 -2.47
CA LEU A 495 21.96 -22.28 -1.62
C LEU A 495 20.59 -21.97 -1.02
N GLN A 496 20.61 -21.25 0.11
CA GLN A 496 19.40 -20.74 0.75
C GLN A 496 18.76 -19.59 -0.03
N LYS A 497 17.46 -19.39 0.20
CA LYS A 497 16.70 -18.24 -0.30
C LYS A 497 17.37 -16.94 0.18
N LYS A 498 17.51 -15.96 -0.72
CA LYS A 498 17.92 -14.60 -0.33
C LYS A 498 16.80 -13.97 0.50
N ASP A 499 17.13 -13.49 1.70
CA ASP A 499 16.17 -12.86 2.60
C ASP A 499 16.20 -11.33 2.44
N ILE A 500 15.41 -10.81 1.48
CA ILE A 500 15.33 -9.36 1.28
C ILE A 500 14.57 -8.64 2.40
N GLY A 501 13.70 -9.35 3.14
CA GLY A 501 12.99 -8.77 4.27
C GLY A 501 13.95 -8.43 5.40
N HIS A 502 14.82 -9.38 5.76
CA HIS A 502 15.87 -9.13 6.76
C HIS A 502 16.85 -8.04 6.33
N LEU A 503 17.22 -7.97 5.04
CA LEU A 503 18.08 -6.90 4.52
C LEU A 503 17.39 -5.53 4.62
N ALA A 504 16.09 -5.45 4.31
CA ALA A 504 15.33 -4.21 4.40
C ALA A 504 15.19 -3.71 5.85
N MET A 505 15.06 -4.61 6.84
CA MET A 505 15.01 -4.25 8.27
C MET A 505 16.31 -3.62 8.80
N SER A 506 17.42 -3.70 8.05
CA SER A 506 18.66 -3.02 8.46
C SER A 506 18.60 -1.50 8.28
N TYR A 507 17.62 -1.00 7.53
CA TYR A 507 17.38 0.43 7.36
C TYR A 507 16.53 0.98 8.52
N PRO A 508 16.84 2.19 9.04
CA PRO A 508 16.20 2.71 10.25
C PRO A 508 14.68 2.92 10.18
N ASN A 509 14.14 3.26 8.99
CA ASN A 509 12.73 3.69 8.84
C ASN A 509 11.98 2.91 7.76
N VAL A 510 12.32 1.64 7.54
CA VAL A 510 11.61 0.78 6.57
C VAL A 510 10.64 -0.13 7.30
N TYR A 511 9.35 -0.04 6.97
CA TYR A 511 8.37 -1.04 7.40
C TYR A 511 8.55 -2.32 6.59
N VAL A 512 8.57 -3.49 7.22
CA VAL A 512 8.72 -4.77 6.52
C VAL A 512 7.71 -5.79 7.01
N ALA A 513 6.98 -6.43 6.10
CA ALA A 513 6.08 -7.53 6.46
C ALA A 513 6.25 -8.75 5.55
N SER A 514 6.07 -9.94 6.12
CA SER A 514 5.97 -11.20 5.39
C SER A 514 4.58 -11.80 5.61
N CYS A 515 3.86 -12.05 4.52
CA CYS A 515 2.45 -12.37 4.51
C CYS A 515 2.14 -13.64 3.70
N SER A 516 1.12 -14.36 4.13
CA SER A 516 0.55 -15.50 3.41
C SER A 516 -0.96 -15.49 3.58
N LEU A 517 -1.69 -15.01 2.56
CA LEU A 517 -3.12 -14.74 2.62
C LEU A 517 -3.93 -15.98 3.06
N GLY A 518 -3.63 -17.14 2.50
CA GLY A 518 -4.28 -18.41 2.85
C GLY A 518 -3.91 -18.96 4.23
N ALA A 519 -2.82 -18.47 4.85
CA ALA A 519 -2.44 -18.86 6.20
C ALA A 519 -3.13 -18.00 7.27
N ASN A 520 -3.13 -16.67 7.08
CA ASN A 520 -3.76 -15.74 8.02
C ASN A 520 -4.23 -14.47 7.28
N TYR A 521 -5.54 -14.39 7.04
CA TYR A 521 -6.18 -13.26 6.36
C TYR A 521 -6.04 -11.97 7.19
N SER A 522 -6.35 -12.04 8.49
CA SER A 522 -6.29 -10.88 9.39
C SER A 522 -4.89 -10.29 9.48
N GLN A 523 -3.85 -11.13 9.54
CA GLN A 523 -2.45 -10.69 9.52
C GLN A 523 -2.08 -10.01 8.21
N THR A 524 -2.53 -10.55 7.07
CA THR A 524 -2.25 -9.95 5.76
C THR A 524 -2.91 -8.58 5.64
N VAL A 525 -4.18 -8.44 6.04
CA VAL A 525 -4.87 -7.14 6.04
C VAL A 525 -4.18 -6.15 6.98
N ARG A 526 -3.81 -6.58 8.19
CA ARG A 526 -3.09 -5.76 9.16
C ARG A 526 -1.76 -5.25 8.59
N ALA A 527 -0.98 -6.12 7.97
CA ALA A 527 0.30 -5.75 7.37
C ALA A 527 0.17 -4.72 6.23
N PHE A 528 -0.83 -4.85 5.35
CA PHE A 528 -1.08 -3.87 4.29
C PHE A 528 -1.56 -2.53 4.87
N HIS A 529 -2.39 -2.56 5.90
CA HIS A 529 -2.87 -1.34 6.57
C HIS A 529 -1.73 -0.59 7.27
N GLU A 530 -0.88 -1.31 8.00
CA GLU A 530 0.30 -0.73 8.66
C GLU A 530 1.32 -0.20 7.65
N ALA A 531 1.61 -0.96 6.58
CA ALA A 531 2.49 -0.52 5.51
C ALA A 531 2.03 0.81 4.87
N GLU A 532 0.73 0.94 4.60
CA GLU A 532 0.16 2.17 4.03
C GLU A 532 0.16 3.35 5.02
N LYS A 533 -0.07 3.05 6.31
CA LYS A 533 -0.09 4.06 7.37
C LYS A 533 1.31 4.57 7.70
N HIS A 534 2.33 3.74 7.51
CA HIS A 534 3.73 4.08 7.77
C HIS A 534 4.16 5.33 6.99
N VAL A 535 4.86 6.24 7.67
CA VAL A 535 5.40 7.46 7.04
C VAL A 535 6.84 7.18 6.61
N GLY A 536 6.96 6.47 5.49
CA GLY A 536 8.24 6.06 4.94
C GLY A 536 8.08 4.91 3.96
N PRO A 537 9.19 4.29 3.55
CA PRO A 537 9.18 3.16 2.65
C PRO A 537 8.67 1.89 3.35
N SER A 538 7.83 1.14 2.65
CA SER A 538 7.26 -0.12 3.13
C SER A 538 7.58 -1.26 2.16
N LEU A 539 7.94 -2.44 2.67
CA LEU A 539 8.18 -3.65 1.89
C LEU A 539 7.31 -4.80 2.40
N VAL A 540 6.35 -5.23 1.58
CA VAL A 540 5.46 -6.35 1.87
C VAL A 540 5.80 -7.53 0.96
N LEU A 541 6.17 -8.65 1.57
CA LEU A 541 6.53 -9.90 0.90
C LEU A 541 5.35 -10.86 0.98
N CYS A 542 4.79 -11.26 -0.16
CA CYS A 542 3.63 -12.15 -0.20
C CYS A 542 4.00 -13.49 -0.84
N TYR A 543 3.85 -14.59 -0.09
CA TYR A 543 4.02 -15.93 -0.68
C TYR A 543 2.90 -16.24 -1.69
N ALA A 544 3.30 -16.48 -2.94
CA ALA A 544 2.41 -16.64 -4.08
C ALA A 544 2.58 -18.03 -4.73
N PRO A 545 1.71 -19.02 -4.42
CA PRO A 545 1.71 -20.31 -5.11
C PRO A 545 1.56 -20.15 -6.62
N CYS A 546 2.32 -20.95 -7.39
CA CYS A 546 2.37 -20.84 -8.85
C CYS A 546 2.18 -22.19 -9.55
N ILE A 547 1.70 -22.16 -10.80
CA ILE A 547 1.65 -23.35 -11.67
C ILE A 547 3.03 -24.02 -11.84
N GLU A 548 4.12 -23.24 -11.76
CA GLU A 548 5.49 -23.76 -11.87
C GLU A 548 5.93 -24.54 -10.61
N HIS A 549 5.23 -24.38 -9.48
CA HIS A 549 5.40 -25.25 -8.31
C HIS A 549 4.83 -26.64 -8.55
N ARG A 550 3.91 -26.78 -9.52
CA ARG A 550 3.28 -28.05 -9.94
C ARG A 550 2.70 -28.78 -8.72
N ILE A 551 1.85 -28.08 -7.99
CA ILE A 551 1.15 -28.58 -6.81
C ILE A 551 0.22 -29.74 -7.22
N LYS A 552 0.32 -30.90 -6.55
CA LYS A 552 -0.37 -32.14 -6.94
C LYS A 552 -1.90 -31.99 -7.03
N ASN A 553 -2.48 -31.18 -6.16
CA ASN A 553 -3.93 -30.92 -6.12
C ASN A 553 -4.38 -29.72 -6.97
N GLY A 554 -3.46 -29.14 -7.76
CA GLY A 554 -3.71 -27.93 -8.54
C GLY A 554 -3.81 -26.66 -7.67
N LEU A 555 -4.02 -25.51 -8.33
CA LEU A 555 -4.15 -24.20 -7.66
C LEU A 555 -5.52 -23.98 -7.00
N THR A 556 -6.49 -24.89 -7.19
CA THR A 556 -7.81 -24.82 -6.55
C THR A 556 -7.73 -24.87 -5.02
N ARG A 557 -6.64 -25.40 -4.47
CA ARG A 557 -6.36 -25.48 -3.03
C ARG A 557 -5.19 -24.58 -2.61
N MET A 558 -4.96 -23.46 -3.30
CA MET A 558 -3.84 -22.54 -3.02
C MET A 558 -3.78 -22.08 -1.56
N SER A 559 -4.94 -21.83 -0.93
CA SER A 559 -5.02 -21.39 0.46
C SER A 559 -4.45 -22.45 1.42
N GLN A 560 -4.67 -23.74 1.15
CA GLN A 560 -4.11 -24.83 1.94
C GLN A 560 -2.59 -24.95 1.77
N ASP A 561 -2.07 -24.72 0.57
CA ASP A 561 -0.61 -24.69 0.32
C ASP A 561 0.05 -23.50 1.03
N GLN A 562 -0.57 -22.32 0.99
CA GLN A 562 -0.16 -21.12 1.72
C GLN A 562 -0.15 -21.34 3.23
N LYS A 563 -1.18 -21.99 3.78
CA LYS A 563 -1.26 -22.36 5.19
C LYS A 563 -0.16 -23.35 5.59
N ALA A 564 0.03 -24.41 4.80
CA ALA A 564 1.08 -25.39 5.05
C ALA A 564 2.50 -24.79 4.96
N ALA A 565 2.73 -23.83 4.07
CA ALA A 565 3.99 -23.09 3.97
C ALA A 565 4.28 -22.27 5.25
N ALA A 566 3.27 -21.63 5.82
CA ALA A 566 3.41 -20.88 7.07
C ALA A 566 3.59 -21.81 8.29
N GLU A 567 2.70 -22.80 8.46
CA GLU A 567 2.74 -23.73 9.59
C GLU A 567 4.04 -24.54 9.66
N SER A 568 4.66 -24.83 8.51
CA SER A 568 5.95 -25.54 8.46
C SER A 568 7.18 -24.67 8.75
N GLY A 569 7.00 -23.35 8.91
CA GLY A 569 8.11 -22.39 9.02
C GLY A 569 8.83 -22.11 7.69
N TYR A 570 8.35 -22.68 6.57
CA TYR A 570 8.89 -22.43 5.24
C TYR A 570 8.73 -20.95 4.84
N CYS A 571 7.54 -20.39 5.08
CA CYS A 571 7.22 -18.97 4.91
C CYS A 571 6.88 -18.35 6.27
N PRO A 572 7.84 -17.72 6.98
CA PRO A 572 7.56 -17.08 8.26
C PRO A 572 6.64 -15.88 8.07
N LEU A 573 5.74 -15.66 9.03
CA LEU A 573 4.85 -14.49 9.07
C LEU A 573 5.36 -13.54 10.16
N TYR A 574 5.70 -12.33 9.77
CA TYR A 574 6.22 -11.31 10.69
C TYR A 574 5.90 -9.92 10.17
N ARG A 575 6.00 -8.94 11.06
CA ARG A 575 5.92 -7.50 10.78
C ARG A 575 7.04 -6.80 11.52
N TYR A 576 7.67 -5.82 10.89
CA TYR A 576 8.67 -4.94 11.45
C TYR A 576 8.16 -3.52 11.27
N ASP A 577 7.79 -2.89 12.38
CA ASP A 577 7.27 -1.53 12.40
C ASP A 577 8.25 -0.61 13.15
N PRO A 578 9.02 0.23 12.43
CA PRO A 578 9.99 1.12 13.06
C PRO A 578 9.33 2.18 13.96
N SER A 579 8.04 2.50 13.79
CA SER A 579 7.33 3.47 14.65
C SER A 579 7.16 2.99 16.09
N LEU A 580 7.34 1.69 16.35
CA LEU A 580 7.34 1.13 17.70
C LEU A 580 8.62 1.46 18.48
N ILE A 581 9.72 1.79 17.80
CA ILE A 581 10.99 2.18 18.44
C ILE A 581 10.78 3.46 19.25
N ASP A 582 10.09 4.44 18.66
CA ASP A 582 9.77 5.72 19.32
C ASP A 582 8.86 5.53 20.55
N GLN A 583 8.13 4.41 20.61
CA GLN A 583 7.27 4.03 21.74
C GLN A 583 8.01 3.17 22.78
N GLY A 584 9.32 2.92 22.61
CA GLY A 584 10.10 2.03 23.47
C GLY A 584 9.70 0.55 23.37
N LYS A 585 9.03 0.15 22.28
CA LYS A 585 8.55 -1.22 22.03
C LYS A 585 9.44 -1.93 21.01
N ASN A 586 9.35 -3.27 20.96
CA ASN A 586 10.03 -4.04 19.92
C ASN A 586 9.43 -3.74 18.54
N PRO A 587 10.21 -3.24 17.56
CA PRO A 587 9.72 -3.08 16.20
C PRO A 587 9.38 -4.42 15.53
N PHE A 588 10.07 -5.51 15.90
CA PHE A 588 9.91 -6.81 15.28
C PHE A 588 8.84 -7.65 16.00
N GLN A 589 7.79 -8.02 15.25
CA GLN A 589 6.66 -8.83 15.69
C GLN A 589 6.61 -10.12 14.88
N LEU A 590 6.71 -11.27 15.55
CA LEU A 590 6.58 -12.58 14.93
C LEU A 590 5.13 -13.06 15.06
N ASP A 591 4.37 -13.02 13.96
CA ASP A 591 2.95 -13.39 13.94
C ASP A 591 2.75 -14.92 13.97
N CYS A 592 3.77 -15.70 13.63
CA CYS A 592 3.77 -17.16 13.71
C CYS A 592 4.94 -17.65 14.58
N LYS A 593 4.71 -17.75 15.91
CA LYS A 593 5.73 -18.15 16.90
C LYS A 593 6.02 -19.66 16.90
N THR A 594 5.04 -20.47 16.57
CA THR A 594 5.15 -21.93 16.57
C THR A 594 5.17 -22.49 15.15
N ILE A 595 6.09 -23.42 14.90
CA ILE A 595 6.19 -24.15 13.62
C ILE A 595 6.01 -25.66 13.87
N LYS A 596 5.48 -26.35 12.87
CA LYS A 596 5.21 -27.79 12.85
C LYS A 596 6.15 -28.47 11.85
N PRO A 597 7.32 -28.97 12.28
CA PRO A 597 8.32 -29.57 11.38
C PRO A 597 7.76 -30.73 10.53
N GLU A 598 6.77 -31.46 11.04
CA GLU A 598 6.08 -32.55 10.36
C GLU A 598 5.26 -32.10 9.13
N VAL A 599 4.77 -30.85 9.13
CA VAL A 599 4.01 -30.28 8.00
C VAL A 599 4.92 -30.01 6.81
N LEU A 600 6.21 -29.71 7.05
CA LEU A 600 7.19 -29.42 6.00
C LEU A 600 7.34 -30.59 5.02
N ASP A 601 7.42 -31.82 5.51
CA ASP A 601 7.60 -32.99 4.66
C ASP A 601 6.37 -33.22 3.76
N MET A 602 5.17 -32.95 4.27
CA MET A 602 3.94 -33.01 3.48
C MET A 602 3.91 -31.91 2.42
N PHE A 603 4.31 -30.69 2.80
CA PHE A 603 4.39 -29.53 1.90
C PHE A 603 5.35 -29.79 0.73
N LEU A 604 6.57 -30.23 0.99
CA LEU A 604 7.56 -30.53 -0.05
C LEU A 604 7.10 -31.66 -0.97
N LYS A 605 6.52 -32.74 -0.41
CA LYS A 605 5.95 -33.85 -1.20
C LYS A 605 4.76 -33.42 -2.05
N ASN A 606 4.04 -32.38 -1.67
CA ASN A 606 2.88 -31.87 -2.40
C ASN A 606 3.27 -31.09 -3.67
N GLN A 607 4.53 -30.64 -3.78
CA GLN A 607 4.99 -29.82 -4.88
C GLN A 607 5.98 -30.57 -5.77
N ASN A 608 5.67 -30.70 -7.07
CA ASN A 608 6.53 -31.48 -7.97
C ASN A 608 7.93 -30.87 -8.12
N ARG A 609 8.11 -29.56 -7.83
CA ARG A 609 9.43 -28.91 -7.85
C ARG A 609 10.43 -29.52 -6.86
N TYR A 610 9.98 -30.20 -5.81
CA TYR A 610 10.84 -30.96 -4.89
C TYR A 610 10.79 -32.46 -5.18
N GLU A 611 9.59 -32.99 -5.37
CA GLU A 611 9.34 -34.42 -5.59
C GLU A 611 10.07 -34.98 -6.81
N GLN A 612 10.23 -34.18 -7.88
CA GLN A 612 10.97 -34.61 -9.06
C GLN A 612 12.47 -34.87 -8.75
N LEU A 613 13.03 -34.15 -7.78
CA LEU A 613 14.41 -34.37 -7.35
C LEU A 613 14.51 -35.67 -6.56
N VAL A 614 13.55 -35.94 -5.67
CA VAL A 614 13.48 -37.19 -4.91
C VAL A 614 13.44 -38.41 -5.83
N ARG A 615 12.63 -38.35 -6.90
CA ARG A 615 12.52 -39.44 -7.89
C ARG A 615 13.80 -39.66 -8.70
N ARG A 616 14.54 -38.59 -8.99
CA ARG A 616 15.71 -38.66 -9.88
C ARG A 616 17.02 -38.89 -9.12
N MET A 617 17.18 -38.28 -7.95
CA MET A 617 18.40 -38.23 -7.15
C MET A 617 18.06 -38.28 -5.64
N PRO A 618 17.61 -39.43 -5.12
CA PRO A 618 17.05 -39.52 -3.77
C PRO A 618 18.04 -39.15 -2.65
N GLU A 619 19.30 -39.58 -2.74
CA GLU A 619 20.32 -39.28 -1.73
C GLU A 619 20.63 -37.77 -1.66
N HIS A 620 20.81 -37.14 -2.82
CA HIS A 620 21.05 -35.70 -2.91
C HIS A 620 19.83 -34.88 -2.50
N ALA A 621 18.62 -35.32 -2.87
CA ALA A 621 17.38 -34.71 -2.41
C ALA A 621 17.27 -34.72 -0.88
N ALA A 622 17.61 -35.86 -0.26
CA ALA A 622 17.60 -35.99 1.20
C ALA A 622 18.63 -35.09 1.89
N GLU A 623 19.81 -34.90 1.27
CA GLU A 623 20.83 -33.95 1.73
C GLU A 623 20.30 -32.50 1.71
N LEU A 624 19.77 -32.04 0.58
CA LEU A 624 19.23 -30.69 0.43
C LEU A 624 18.01 -30.44 1.33
N GLN A 625 17.12 -31.41 1.49
CA GLN A 625 15.98 -31.32 2.40
C GLN A 625 16.42 -31.23 3.87
N ARG A 626 17.48 -31.95 4.26
CA ARG A 626 18.08 -31.84 5.60
C ARG A 626 18.69 -30.45 5.81
N GLY A 627 19.37 -29.91 4.80
CA GLY A 627 19.89 -28.55 4.79
C GLY A 627 18.79 -27.49 4.94
N LEU A 628 17.68 -27.64 4.21
CA LEU A 628 16.52 -26.76 4.29
C LEU A 628 15.87 -26.81 5.68
N LYS A 629 15.66 -28.01 6.23
CA LYS A 629 15.14 -28.20 7.61
C LYS A 629 16.00 -27.50 8.65
N LYS A 630 17.33 -27.66 8.55
CA LYS A 630 18.29 -27.00 9.44
C LYS A 630 18.18 -25.47 9.33
N TYR A 631 18.10 -24.95 8.11
CA TYR A 631 17.96 -23.52 7.87
C TYR A 631 16.65 -22.94 8.41
N ILE A 632 15.51 -23.60 8.15
CA ILE A 632 14.21 -23.15 8.68
C ILE A 632 14.25 -23.08 10.20
N LYS A 633 14.80 -24.11 10.86
CA LYS A 633 14.95 -24.12 12.32
C LYS A 633 15.82 -22.97 12.82
N GLN A 634 17.01 -22.77 12.24
CA GLN A 634 17.93 -21.70 12.65
C GLN A 634 17.34 -20.31 12.40
N ARG A 635 16.70 -20.09 11.25
CA ARG A 635 16.01 -18.83 10.95
C ARG A 635 14.87 -18.58 11.94
N HIS A 636 14.08 -19.61 12.26
CA HIS A 636 12.99 -19.47 13.23
C HIS A 636 13.48 -19.11 14.63
N GLU A 637 14.56 -19.74 15.10
CA GLU A 637 15.22 -19.41 16.36
C GLU A 637 15.73 -17.95 16.37
N GLN A 638 16.28 -17.45 15.26
CA GLN A 638 16.70 -16.05 15.12
C GLN A 638 15.52 -15.08 15.15
N LEU A 639 14.40 -15.40 14.49
CA LEU A 639 13.22 -14.55 14.49
C LEU A 639 12.54 -14.53 15.87
N LEU A 640 12.54 -15.66 16.59
CA LEU A 640 12.08 -15.73 17.98
C LEU A 640 12.98 -14.92 18.92
N ALA A 641 14.31 -14.99 18.74
CA ALA A 641 15.24 -14.18 19.50
C ALA A 641 15.01 -12.69 19.21
N ALA A 642 14.86 -12.29 17.94
CA ALA A 642 14.59 -10.91 17.56
C ALA A 642 13.25 -10.37 18.11
N SER A 643 12.21 -11.21 18.21
CA SER A 643 10.96 -10.82 18.85
C SER A 643 11.05 -10.72 20.38
N ALA A 644 12.03 -11.38 20.99
CA ALA A 644 12.31 -11.34 22.43
C ALA A 644 13.32 -10.25 22.84
N GLU A 645 14.34 -9.94 22.01
CA GLU A 645 15.53 -9.16 22.38
C GLU A 645 15.25 -7.68 22.72
N ALA A 646 14.18 -7.06 22.22
CA ALA A 646 13.84 -5.68 22.60
C ALA A 646 12.97 -5.57 23.87
N VAL A 647 12.51 -6.70 24.45
CA VAL A 647 11.97 -6.72 25.82
C VAL A 647 13.10 -6.60 26.85
N HIS A 648 14.36 -6.77 26.42
CA HIS A 648 15.51 -6.73 27.32
C HIS A 648 16.41 -5.49 27.11
N ALA A 649 16.65 -5.02 25.87
CA ALA A 649 17.67 -3.99 25.64
C ALA A 649 17.28 -2.54 26.03
N ALA A 650 16.00 -2.17 25.96
CA ALA A 650 15.52 -0.85 26.40
C ALA A 650 15.21 -0.83 27.91
N ASP A 651 14.69 -1.95 28.42
CA ASP A 651 14.43 -2.11 29.84
C ASP A 651 15.74 -2.22 30.65
N ASP A 652 16.77 -2.93 30.18
CA ASP A 652 18.02 -3.14 30.95
C ASP A 652 18.90 -1.87 31.10
N LEU A 653 18.66 -0.82 30.30
CA LEU A 653 19.46 0.43 30.33
C LEU A 653 18.80 1.58 31.11
N THR A 654 17.49 1.54 31.33
CA THR A 654 16.76 2.55 32.14
C THR A 654 16.02 1.96 33.34
N ASN A 655 15.65 0.68 33.31
CA ASN A 655 14.81 0.06 34.31
C ASN A 655 15.61 -1.05 35.01
N GLY A 656 15.92 -0.85 36.30
CA GLY A 656 16.52 -1.91 37.09
C GLY A 656 15.70 -3.20 36.99
N LEU A 657 16.40 -4.35 37.04
CA LEU A 657 15.92 -5.74 37.05
C LEU A 657 14.83 -6.02 38.12
N GLY A 658 13.66 -5.39 37.99
CA GLY A 658 12.50 -5.54 38.86
C GLY A 658 11.33 -6.23 38.15
N ALA A 659 10.50 -6.94 38.90
CA ALA A 659 9.30 -7.60 38.39
C ALA A 659 8.31 -6.58 37.79
N GLY A 660 7.87 -6.78 36.54
CA GLY A 660 6.89 -5.92 35.86
C GLY A 660 5.47 -6.49 35.85
N ALA A 661 4.55 -5.82 35.15
CA ALA A 661 3.17 -6.28 34.95
C ALA A 661 2.84 -6.47 33.46
N ARG A 662 2.08 -7.51 33.14
CA ARG A 662 1.51 -7.76 31.80
C ARG A 662 0.00 -7.78 31.89
N VAL A 663 -0.66 -6.87 31.20
CA VAL A 663 -2.11 -6.67 31.27
C VAL A 663 -2.75 -7.25 30.01
N TYR A 664 -3.71 -8.16 30.17
CA TYR A 664 -4.48 -8.72 29.07
C TYR A 664 -5.98 -8.54 29.29
N TYR A 665 -6.71 -8.20 28.23
CA TYR A 665 -8.14 -7.94 28.32
C TYR A 665 -8.99 -8.76 27.35
N ALA A 666 -10.22 -9.06 27.76
CA ALA A 666 -11.25 -9.62 26.90
C ALA A 666 -12.53 -8.78 26.99
N SER A 667 -12.94 -8.20 25.85
CA SER A 667 -14.09 -7.30 25.77
C SER A 667 -14.75 -7.37 24.40
N ASP A 668 -16.07 -7.57 24.36
CA ASP A 668 -16.86 -7.44 23.12
C ASP A 668 -17.41 -6.01 22.94
N THR A 669 -17.57 -5.25 24.04
CA THR A 669 -18.14 -3.89 24.03
C THR A 669 -17.10 -2.79 24.30
N GLY A 670 -15.84 -3.17 24.53
CA GLY A 670 -14.72 -2.26 24.77
C GLY A 670 -14.59 -1.71 26.20
N THR A 671 -15.51 -2.03 27.12
CA THR A 671 -15.45 -1.52 28.51
C THR A 671 -14.23 -2.08 29.26
N THR A 672 -13.96 -3.38 29.10
CA THR A 672 -12.81 -4.06 29.72
C THR A 672 -11.49 -3.60 29.10
N GLU A 673 -11.48 -3.33 27.80
CA GLU A 673 -10.32 -2.77 27.09
C GLU A 673 -9.96 -1.38 27.64
N GLN A 674 -10.96 -0.50 27.80
CA GLN A 674 -10.75 0.83 28.39
C GLN A 674 -10.21 0.72 29.82
N LEU A 675 -10.73 -0.20 30.61
CA LEU A 675 -10.24 -0.44 31.97
C LEU A 675 -8.78 -0.94 31.97
N ALA A 676 -8.42 -1.85 31.07
CA ALA A 676 -7.06 -2.37 30.95
C ALA A 676 -6.04 -1.29 30.54
N LYS A 677 -6.42 -0.43 29.59
CA LYS A 677 -5.61 0.75 29.19
C LYS A 677 -5.48 1.74 30.33
N ARG A 678 -6.58 2.03 31.04
CA ARG A 678 -6.58 2.88 32.24
C ARG A 678 -5.66 2.32 33.33
N LEU A 679 -5.75 1.03 33.62
CA LEU A 679 -4.89 0.35 34.58
C LEU A 679 -3.42 0.45 34.18
N SER A 680 -3.11 0.18 32.91
CA SER A 680 -1.74 0.28 32.38
C SER A 680 -1.17 1.68 32.53
N GLY A 681 -1.96 2.72 32.23
CA GLY A 681 -1.56 4.11 32.44
C GLY A 681 -1.31 4.44 33.91
N ILE A 682 -2.17 3.96 34.82
CA ILE A 682 -1.99 4.14 36.28
C ILE A 682 -0.69 3.48 36.75
N LEU A 683 -0.44 2.24 36.35
CA LEU A 683 0.75 1.49 36.72
C LEU A 683 2.03 2.19 36.21
N LYS A 684 2.05 2.62 34.94
CA LYS A 684 3.19 3.35 34.35
C LYS A 684 3.50 4.64 35.10
N ARG A 685 2.48 5.48 35.39
CA ARG A 685 2.66 6.72 36.16
C ARG A 685 3.20 6.48 37.56
N ARG A 686 2.80 5.37 38.19
CA ARG A 686 3.29 4.97 39.51
C ARG A 686 4.63 4.22 39.45
N GLY A 687 5.35 4.29 38.34
CA GLY A 687 6.71 3.74 38.20
C GLY A 687 6.77 2.21 38.05
N VAL A 688 5.65 1.56 37.71
CA VAL A 688 5.60 0.12 37.41
C VAL A 688 5.86 -0.10 35.93
N VAL A 689 6.76 -1.03 35.61
CA VAL A 689 7.04 -1.41 34.23
C VAL A 689 5.89 -2.27 33.70
N VAL A 690 5.08 -1.71 32.80
CA VAL A 690 4.01 -2.43 32.10
C VAL A 690 4.52 -2.91 30.75
N LYS A 691 4.77 -4.22 30.63
CA LYS A 691 5.40 -4.84 29.46
C LYS A 691 4.42 -5.20 28.33
N ALA A 692 3.13 -5.30 28.64
CA ALA A 692 2.07 -5.64 27.67
C ALA A 692 0.71 -5.07 28.12
N CYS A 693 -0.14 -4.68 27.17
CA CYS A 693 -1.52 -4.22 27.39
C CYS A 693 -2.38 -4.59 26.16
N ASP A 694 -2.65 -5.87 25.99
CA ASP A 694 -3.14 -6.44 24.72
C ASP A 694 -4.39 -7.30 24.92
N ALA A 695 -5.04 -7.69 23.83
CA ALA A 695 -6.19 -8.59 23.89
C ALA A 695 -5.77 -10.02 24.28
N MET A 696 -6.65 -10.76 24.95
CA MET A 696 -6.34 -12.11 25.46
C MET A 696 -6.02 -13.15 24.37
N ASP A 697 -6.34 -12.89 23.10
CA ASP A 697 -5.98 -13.74 21.96
C ASP A 697 -4.50 -13.64 21.58
N GLU A 698 -3.81 -12.60 22.05
CA GLU A 698 -2.36 -12.43 21.92
C GLU A 698 -1.57 -13.08 23.07
N LEU A 699 -2.26 -13.55 24.12
CA LEU A 699 -1.65 -14.23 25.26
C LEU A 699 -1.39 -15.71 24.92
N ASP A 700 -0.11 -16.09 24.92
CA ASP A 700 0.28 -17.51 25.02
C ASP A 700 0.62 -17.84 26.48
N LEU A 701 -0.25 -18.62 27.12
CA LEU A 701 -0.09 -18.97 28.52
C LEU A 701 1.17 -19.83 28.78
N ALA A 702 1.63 -20.60 27.79
CA ALA A 702 2.82 -21.45 27.94
C ALA A 702 4.11 -20.62 28.02
N ASP A 703 4.24 -19.58 27.20
CA ASP A 703 5.37 -18.64 27.23
C ASP A 703 5.37 -17.80 28.51
N SER A 704 4.17 -17.53 29.05
CA SER A 704 3.98 -16.71 30.25
C SER A 704 4.50 -17.36 31.54
N ALA A 705 4.81 -18.66 31.51
CA ALA A 705 5.19 -19.49 32.66
C ALA A 705 6.60 -19.21 33.22
N ASN A 706 7.47 -18.63 32.38
CA ASN A 706 8.90 -18.46 32.65
C ASN A 706 9.28 -17.01 33.02
N SER A 707 8.30 -16.14 33.29
CA SER A 707 8.52 -14.74 33.68
C SER A 707 8.17 -14.48 35.15
N ASP A 708 8.96 -13.63 35.82
CA ASP A 708 8.68 -13.12 37.16
C ASP A 708 7.58 -12.03 37.18
N ASP A 709 7.11 -11.62 35.99
CA ASP A 709 6.08 -10.59 35.81
C ASP A 709 4.71 -11.04 36.31
N LEU A 710 3.95 -10.09 36.87
CA LEU A 710 2.57 -10.32 37.25
C LEU A 710 1.66 -10.34 36.02
N LEU A 711 0.92 -11.44 35.82
CA LEU A 711 -0.12 -11.56 34.80
C LEU A 711 -1.45 -10.99 35.31
N VAL A 712 -1.94 -9.93 34.68
CA VAL A 712 -3.21 -9.29 35.03
C VAL A 712 -4.24 -9.59 33.95
N LEU A 713 -5.28 -10.35 34.29
CA LEU A 713 -6.36 -10.74 33.36
C LEU A 713 -7.64 -9.95 33.66
N LEU A 714 -8.14 -9.18 32.70
CA LEU A 714 -9.41 -8.47 32.82
C LEU A 714 -10.42 -9.04 31.83
N SER A 715 -11.57 -9.53 32.28
CA SER A 715 -12.59 -10.11 31.38
C SER A 715 -13.99 -9.62 31.70
N SER A 716 -14.74 -9.25 30.66
CA SER A 716 -16.21 -9.21 30.74
C SER A 716 -16.79 -10.63 30.63
N THR A 717 -18.06 -10.79 30.97
CA THR A 717 -18.84 -12.01 30.69
C THR A 717 -19.84 -11.77 29.56
N CYS A 718 -20.01 -12.73 28.65
CA CYS A 718 -20.95 -12.65 27.54
C CYS A 718 -22.13 -13.61 27.74
N GLY A 719 -23.33 -13.21 27.31
CA GLY A 719 -24.53 -14.06 27.32
C GLY A 719 -24.78 -14.74 28.66
N ASP A 720 -24.91 -16.07 28.62
CA ASP A 720 -25.21 -16.94 29.77
C ASP A 720 -23.91 -17.44 30.45
N GLY A 721 -22.91 -16.56 30.59
CA GLY A 721 -21.64 -16.93 31.22
C GLY A 721 -20.54 -17.37 30.26
N ASP A 722 -20.69 -17.10 28.97
CA ASP A 722 -19.73 -17.42 27.91
C ASP A 722 -18.52 -16.49 27.92
N MET A 723 -17.44 -16.96 27.29
CA MET A 723 -16.22 -16.18 27.10
C MET A 723 -16.44 -15.09 26.04
N PRO A 724 -15.90 -13.87 26.23
CA PRO A 724 -15.81 -12.89 25.15
C PRO A 724 -14.97 -13.42 24.00
N SER A 725 -15.22 -12.91 22.80
CA SER A 725 -14.54 -13.35 21.56
C SER A 725 -13.01 -13.37 21.68
N ALA A 726 -12.43 -12.34 22.28
CA ALA A 726 -10.99 -12.21 22.52
C ALA A 726 -10.41 -13.21 23.53
N ALA A 727 -11.24 -13.83 24.39
CA ALA A 727 -10.80 -14.86 25.32
C ALA A 727 -10.97 -16.29 24.78
N THR A 728 -11.68 -16.49 23.66
CA THR A 728 -12.00 -17.82 23.13
C THR A 728 -10.74 -18.61 22.75
N ALA A 729 -9.77 -17.99 22.08
CA ALA A 729 -8.53 -18.65 21.68
C ALA A 729 -7.72 -19.13 22.91
N LEU A 730 -7.58 -18.27 23.91
CA LEU A 730 -6.92 -18.60 25.18
C LEU A 730 -7.68 -19.69 25.94
N TRP A 731 -9.02 -19.63 25.96
CA TRP A 731 -9.86 -20.62 26.62
C TRP A 731 -9.76 -22.00 25.96
N GLU A 732 -9.77 -22.06 24.64
CA GLU A 732 -9.53 -23.30 23.88
C GLU A 732 -8.13 -23.85 24.16
N GLN A 733 -7.12 -22.98 24.15
CA GLN A 733 -5.73 -23.35 24.48
C GLN A 733 -5.65 -23.98 25.88
N MET A 734 -6.18 -23.31 26.90
CA MET A 734 -6.19 -23.82 28.29
C MET A 734 -7.04 -25.08 28.45
N SER A 735 -8.12 -25.23 27.68
CA SER A 735 -8.99 -26.41 27.73
C SER A 735 -8.32 -27.65 27.14
N GLN A 736 -7.41 -27.46 26.18
CA GLN A 736 -6.62 -28.53 25.57
C GLN A 736 -5.39 -28.93 26.40
N MET A 737 -4.98 -28.12 27.37
CA MET A 737 -3.85 -28.43 28.27
C MET A 737 -4.23 -29.53 29.29
N ASP A 738 -3.38 -30.54 29.41
CA ASP A 738 -3.54 -31.61 30.39
C ASP A 738 -3.09 -31.14 31.79
N LYS A 739 -3.65 -31.73 32.86
CA LYS A 739 -3.29 -31.43 34.28
C LYS A 739 -1.81 -31.68 34.58
N SER A 740 -1.11 -32.41 33.74
CA SER A 740 0.33 -32.67 33.81
C SER A 740 1.19 -31.50 33.34
N GLN A 741 0.64 -30.55 32.56
CA GLN A 741 1.32 -29.36 32.04
C GLN A 741 1.18 -28.20 33.03
N LYS A 742 1.99 -28.21 34.10
CA LYS A 742 1.99 -27.14 35.10
C LYS A 742 2.64 -25.86 34.55
N VAL A 743 1.93 -24.75 34.65
CA VAL A 743 2.36 -23.38 34.35
C VAL A 743 2.72 -22.70 35.67
N THR A 744 3.95 -22.21 35.79
CA THR A 744 4.43 -21.45 36.96
C THR A 744 4.23 -19.95 36.74
N GLY A 745 4.07 -19.16 37.81
CA GLY A 745 3.97 -17.69 37.68
C GLY A 745 2.93 -17.08 38.61
N ARG A 746 2.85 -15.76 38.60
CA ARG A 746 1.93 -14.97 39.44
C ARG A 746 0.83 -14.37 38.59
N TYR A 747 -0.42 -14.42 39.08
CA TYR A 747 -1.54 -13.82 38.36
C TYR A 747 -2.59 -13.18 39.28
N CYS A 748 -3.39 -12.30 38.69
CA CYS A 748 -4.63 -11.80 39.28
C CYS A 748 -5.69 -11.59 38.19
N VAL A 749 -6.96 -11.69 38.59
CA VAL A 749 -8.09 -11.57 37.66
C VAL A 749 -9.06 -10.50 38.16
N PHE A 750 -9.56 -9.68 37.24
CA PHE A 750 -10.64 -8.73 37.48
C PHE A 750 -11.79 -9.01 36.50
N GLY A 751 -12.97 -9.32 37.02
CA GLY A 751 -14.16 -9.61 36.23
C GLY A 751 -15.11 -8.42 36.16
N LEU A 752 -15.74 -8.17 35.00
CA LEU A 752 -16.86 -7.25 34.88
C LEU A 752 -18.13 -8.04 34.55
N GLY A 753 -19.23 -7.75 35.25
CA GLY A 753 -20.54 -8.35 35.01
C GLY A 753 -21.67 -7.60 35.70
N ASP A 754 -22.89 -8.14 35.60
CA ASP A 754 -24.09 -7.63 36.28
C ASP A 754 -24.71 -8.76 37.12
N SER A 755 -24.86 -8.51 38.43
CA SER A 755 -25.37 -9.51 39.39
C SER A 755 -26.84 -9.89 39.21
N SER A 756 -27.59 -9.20 38.33
CA SER A 756 -28.95 -9.60 37.95
C SER A 756 -29.01 -10.79 36.99
N TYR A 757 -27.89 -11.18 36.40
CA TYR A 757 -27.77 -12.38 35.57
C TYR A 757 -27.28 -13.57 36.42
N GLU A 758 -27.80 -14.77 36.12
CA GLU A 758 -27.46 -16.00 36.86
C GLU A 758 -25.95 -16.30 36.85
N HIS A 759 -25.28 -15.97 35.75
CA HIS A 759 -23.86 -16.23 35.53
C HIS A 759 -22.97 -14.99 35.74
N PHE A 760 -23.19 -14.27 36.84
CA PHE A 760 -22.43 -13.07 37.22
C PHE A 760 -20.90 -13.29 37.24
N CYS A 761 -20.17 -12.54 36.39
CA CYS A 761 -18.71 -12.63 36.20
C CYS A 761 -18.19 -14.05 35.85
N ALA A 762 -19.04 -14.93 35.27
CA ALA A 762 -18.68 -16.33 35.05
C ALA A 762 -17.42 -16.52 34.17
N ALA A 763 -17.18 -15.68 33.16
CA ALA A 763 -15.98 -15.76 32.34
C ALA A 763 -14.71 -15.56 33.19
N ALA A 764 -14.66 -14.50 34.00
CA ALA A 764 -13.53 -14.23 34.89
C ALA A 764 -13.37 -15.31 35.96
N VAL A 765 -14.47 -15.87 36.49
CA VAL A 765 -14.43 -17.01 37.43
C VAL A 765 -13.85 -18.26 36.77
N LYS A 766 -14.26 -18.56 35.53
CA LYS A 766 -13.75 -19.69 34.74
C LYS A 766 -12.25 -19.52 34.46
N LEU A 767 -11.81 -18.33 34.06
CA LEU A 767 -10.39 -18.00 33.84
C LEU A 767 -9.57 -18.17 35.12
N ASP A 768 -10.02 -17.56 36.22
CA ASP A 768 -9.35 -17.60 37.51
C ASP A 768 -9.20 -19.03 38.05
N ALA A 769 -10.26 -19.84 37.95
CA ALA A 769 -10.21 -21.24 38.34
C ALA A 769 -9.26 -22.05 37.46
N ARG A 770 -9.32 -21.88 36.13
CA ARG A 770 -8.52 -22.67 35.20
C ARG A 770 -7.03 -22.34 35.29
N VAL A 771 -6.68 -21.07 35.43
CA VAL A 771 -5.29 -20.62 35.62
C VAL A 771 -4.72 -21.13 36.94
N ALA A 772 -5.54 -21.17 38.01
CA ALA A 772 -5.15 -21.82 39.27
C ALA A 772 -4.91 -23.33 39.10
N GLU A 773 -5.80 -24.04 38.41
CA GLU A 773 -5.67 -25.48 38.16
C GLU A 773 -4.40 -25.83 37.38
N LEU A 774 -3.99 -24.96 36.47
CA LEU A 774 -2.76 -25.11 35.69
C LEU A 774 -1.49 -24.81 36.51
N GLY A 775 -1.61 -24.32 37.75
CA GLY A 775 -0.49 -24.24 38.71
C GLY A 775 0.08 -22.84 38.98
N MET A 776 -0.51 -21.78 38.43
CA MET A 776 -0.09 -20.40 38.72
C MET A 776 -0.58 -19.96 40.11
N THR A 777 0.17 -19.05 40.74
CA THR A 777 -0.12 -18.54 42.08
C THR A 777 -0.91 -17.23 41.99
N ARG A 778 -2.08 -17.20 42.62
CA ARG A 778 -2.90 -16.00 42.73
C ARG A 778 -2.29 -15.03 43.75
N VAL A 779 -2.02 -13.78 43.36
CA VAL A 779 -1.41 -12.77 44.26
C VAL A 779 -2.45 -11.96 45.03
N ILE A 780 -3.57 -11.62 44.39
CA ILE A 780 -4.70 -10.94 45.02
C ILE A 780 -6.01 -11.66 44.65
N PRO A 781 -7.02 -11.66 45.53
CA PRO A 781 -8.30 -12.30 45.24
C PRO A 781 -8.93 -11.78 43.94
N LEU A 782 -9.62 -12.67 43.22
CA LEU A 782 -10.50 -12.30 42.10
C LEU A 782 -11.48 -11.23 42.59
N ALA A 783 -11.46 -10.06 41.96
CA ALA A 783 -12.46 -9.03 42.16
C ALA A 783 -13.54 -9.15 41.07
N LYS A 784 -14.80 -8.97 41.49
CA LYS A 784 -15.98 -9.00 40.61
C LYS A 784 -16.60 -7.61 40.60
N GLY A 785 -16.30 -6.85 39.56
CA GLY A 785 -16.95 -5.58 39.26
C GLY A 785 -18.41 -5.82 38.89
N ASP A 786 -19.31 -5.37 39.75
CA ASP A 786 -20.75 -5.46 39.56
C ASP A 786 -21.32 -4.15 39.03
N ASP A 787 -21.95 -4.18 37.85
CA ASP A 787 -22.63 -3.02 37.28
C ASP A 787 -23.81 -2.52 38.15
N ARG A 788 -24.30 -3.36 39.09
CA ARG A 788 -25.32 -3.01 40.08
C ARG A 788 -24.79 -2.34 41.35
N ALA A 789 -23.47 -2.34 41.58
CA ALA A 789 -22.91 -1.69 42.75
C ALA A 789 -23.08 -0.16 42.69
N ASP A 790 -22.84 0.52 43.82
CA ASP A 790 -23.11 1.95 43.97
C ASP A 790 -22.41 2.79 42.87
N ASP A 791 -21.12 2.52 42.59
CA ASP A 791 -20.36 3.11 41.48
C ASP A 791 -20.07 2.10 40.35
N GLY A 792 -20.98 1.13 40.18
CA GLY A 792 -20.82 0.03 39.23
C GLY A 792 -19.55 -0.79 39.49
N TRP A 793 -18.94 -1.30 38.42
CA TRP A 793 -17.70 -2.08 38.51
C TRP A 793 -16.54 -1.31 39.17
N ALA A 794 -16.58 0.04 39.15
CA ALA A 794 -15.53 0.87 39.75
C ALA A 794 -15.45 0.68 41.27
N THR A 795 -16.57 0.36 41.94
CA THR A 795 -16.59 0.05 43.38
C THR A 795 -15.58 -1.05 43.72
N ALA A 796 -15.65 -2.19 43.01
CA ALA A 796 -14.73 -3.30 43.22
C ALA A 796 -13.31 -2.99 42.71
N PHE A 797 -13.19 -2.16 41.67
CA PHE A 797 -11.90 -1.77 41.11
C PHE A 797 -11.12 -0.85 42.05
N ASP A 798 -11.78 0.12 42.67
CA ASP A 798 -11.17 1.07 43.61
C ASP A 798 -10.73 0.38 44.91
N GLU A 799 -11.40 -0.72 45.31
CA GLU A 799 -10.94 -1.59 46.41
C GLU A 799 -9.79 -2.53 46.01
N TRP A 800 -9.72 -2.89 44.73
CA TRP A 800 -8.77 -3.87 44.18
C TRP A 800 -7.45 -3.23 43.74
N LEU A 801 -7.51 -2.05 43.13
CA LEU A 801 -6.37 -1.33 42.57
C LEU A 801 -5.29 -1.01 43.62
N PRO A 802 -5.60 -0.54 44.86
CA PRO A 802 -4.57 -0.31 45.88
C PRO A 802 -3.81 -1.59 46.25
N LYS A 803 -4.52 -2.72 46.36
CA LYS A 803 -3.92 -4.03 46.66
C LYS A 803 -3.01 -4.49 45.52
N LEU A 804 -3.45 -4.30 44.27
CA LEU A 804 -2.61 -4.56 43.11
C LEU A 804 -1.36 -3.68 43.12
N CYS A 805 -1.51 -2.39 43.41
CA CYS A 805 -0.40 -1.43 43.45
C CYS A 805 0.63 -1.79 44.52
N GLU A 806 0.19 -2.25 45.69
CA GLU A 806 1.06 -2.75 46.76
C GLU A 806 1.86 -3.98 46.29
N GLU A 807 1.21 -4.94 45.63
CA GLU A 807 1.87 -6.16 45.12
C GLU A 807 2.91 -5.92 44.02
N VAL A 808 2.72 -4.88 43.20
CA VAL A 808 3.67 -4.51 42.14
C VAL A 808 4.67 -3.43 42.55
N GLY A 809 4.66 -3.00 43.82
CA GLY A 809 5.57 -1.98 44.34
C GLY A 809 5.38 -0.60 43.68
N ALA A 810 4.15 -0.27 43.26
CA ALA A 810 3.82 1.00 42.64
C ALA A 810 4.02 2.16 43.65
N LYS A 811 4.59 3.28 43.18
CA LYS A 811 4.70 4.51 43.98
C LYS A 811 3.31 5.02 44.39
N PRO A 812 3.16 5.67 45.56
CA PRO A 812 1.95 6.40 45.91
C PRO A 812 1.60 7.41 44.82
N GLU A 813 0.31 7.72 44.67
CA GLU A 813 -0.15 8.72 43.71
C GLU A 813 0.34 10.10 44.13
N ASP A 814 1.26 10.70 43.37
CA ASP A 814 1.62 12.11 43.52
C ASP A 814 0.48 12.97 42.96
N GLU A 815 -0.21 13.70 43.83
CA GLU A 815 -1.39 14.49 43.46
C GLU A 815 -1.07 15.66 42.48
N GLU A 816 0.23 16.01 42.32
CA GLU A 816 0.70 17.21 41.61
C GLU A 816 1.08 17.01 40.12
N GLU A 817 1.33 15.79 39.64
CA GLU A 817 1.68 15.54 38.22
C GLU A 817 0.46 15.12 37.39
N TYR A 818 -0.23 16.10 36.80
CA TYR A 818 -1.29 15.85 35.80
C TYR A 818 -0.80 16.28 34.41
N GLU A 819 -0.55 15.31 33.52
CA GLU A 819 -0.31 15.61 32.10
C GLU A 819 -1.64 15.92 31.40
N ALA A 820 -1.70 17.06 30.72
CA ALA A 820 -2.87 17.46 29.95
C ALA A 820 -3.11 16.50 28.76
N LEU A 821 -4.34 16.02 28.58
CA LEU A 821 -4.68 15.11 27.48
C LEU A 821 -5.02 15.86 26.18
N PHE A 822 -5.45 17.11 26.30
CA PHE A 822 -5.93 17.92 25.18
C PHE A 822 -5.35 19.34 25.23
N GLU A 823 -5.05 19.86 24.05
CA GLU A 823 -4.79 21.28 23.81
C GLU A 823 -5.94 21.84 22.97
N VAL A 824 -6.61 22.89 23.46
CA VAL A 824 -7.76 23.51 22.79
C VAL A 824 -7.35 24.89 22.29
N THR A 825 -7.54 25.13 20.99
CA THR A 825 -7.35 26.45 20.38
C THR A 825 -8.69 26.99 19.89
N SER A 826 -9.13 28.12 20.45
CA SER A 826 -10.29 28.87 19.94
C SER A 826 -9.90 29.63 18.68
N LEU A 827 -10.74 29.54 17.64
CA LEU A 827 -10.50 30.23 16.37
C LEU A 827 -11.40 31.46 16.26
N PRO A 828 -10.92 32.58 15.69
CA PRO A 828 -11.73 33.77 15.49
C PRO A 828 -12.87 33.46 14.51
N ILE A 829 -14.11 33.55 15.00
CA ILE A 829 -15.32 33.32 14.19
C ILE A 829 -15.50 34.52 13.23
N THR A 830 -15.48 34.28 11.91
CA THR A 830 -16.00 35.26 10.94
C THR A 830 -17.53 35.19 10.89
N ALA A 831 -18.22 36.25 10.48
CA ALA A 831 -19.70 36.25 10.39
C ALA A 831 -20.28 35.12 9.50
N ALA A 832 -19.46 34.55 8.60
CA ALA A 832 -19.82 33.42 7.75
C ALA A 832 -19.72 32.05 8.46
N ASP A 833 -18.91 31.93 9.51
CA ASP A 833 -18.67 30.66 10.24
C ASP A 833 -19.82 30.29 11.18
N LYS A 834 -20.71 31.25 11.50
CA LYS A 834 -21.92 30.99 12.31
C LYS A 834 -22.96 30.12 11.61
N ASN A 835 -22.81 29.88 10.30
CA ASN A 835 -23.74 29.10 9.48
C ASN A 835 -23.11 27.82 8.90
N LEU A 836 -22.04 27.31 9.51
CA LEU A 836 -21.43 26.06 9.07
C LEU A 836 -22.45 24.91 9.11
N PRO A 837 -22.54 24.08 8.05
CA PRO A 837 -23.42 22.94 8.05
C PRO A 837 -23.01 21.98 9.17
N TYR A 838 -23.97 21.61 10.03
CA TYR A 838 -23.78 20.63 11.08
C TYR A 838 -23.40 19.29 10.46
N GLN A 839 -22.11 18.93 10.54
CA GLN A 839 -21.60 17.64 10.09
C GLN A 839 -21.52 16.68 11.27
N ARG A 840 -22.38 15.67 11.27
CA ARG A 840 -22.40 14.64 12.31
C ARG A 840 -21.04 13.95 12.44
N ILE A 841 -20.59 13.74 13.67
CA ILE A 841 -19.40 12.98 13.98
C ILE A 841 -19.70 11.49 13.78
N VAL A 842 -19.07 10.89 12.77
CA VAL A 842 -19.18 9.46 12.50
C VAL A 842 -17.97 8.74 13.13
N PRO A 843 -18.19 7.86 14.13
CA PRO A 843 -17.11 7.07 14.71
C PRO A 843 -16.43 6.15 13.68
N PRO A 844 -15.13 5.83 13.84
CA PRO A 844 -14.44 4.86 12.98
C PRO A 844 -15.21 3.52 12.92
N GLY A 845 -15.45 3.02 11.70
CA GLY A 845 -16.19 1.77 11.46
C GLY A 845 -17.72 1.90 11.55
N ALA A 846 -18.26 3.09 11.84
CA ALA A 846 -19.69 3.38 11.77
C ALA A 846 -20.05 4.14 10.49
N GLN A 847 -21.34 4.12 10.13
CA GLN A 847 -21.89 4.87 9.00
C GLN A 847 -23.16 5.60 9.43
N ALA A 848 -23.40 6.78 8.86
CA ALA A 848 -24.63 7.53 9.08
C ALA A 848 -25.70 7.06 8.08
N VAL A 849 -26.81 6.53 8.59
CA VAL A 849 -27.89 5.93 7.78
C VAL A 849 -29.22 6.67 7.97
N PRO A 850 -30.05 6.82 6.93
CA PRO A 850 -31.36 7.43 7.06
C PRO A 850 -32.31 6.64 7.97
N VAL A 851 -33.11 7.36 8.76
CA VAL A 851 -34.20 6.80 9.56
C VAL A 851 -35.47 6.79 8.70
N LEU A 852 -35.95 5.61 8.36
CA LEU A 852 -37.16 5.41 7.56
C LEU A 852 -38.43 5.58 8.39
N GLU A 853 -38.41 5.05 9.61
CA GLU A 853 -39.57 5.04 10.50
C GLU A 853 -39.10 5.03 11.95
N ASN A 854 -39.81 5.74 12.82
CA ASN A 854 -39.73 5.62 14.28
C ASN A 854 -41.17 5.69 14.83
N ARG A 855 -41.81 4.52 14.95
CA ARG A 855 -43.23 4.42 15.27
C ARG A 855 -43.44 3.67 16.57
N ARG A 856 -44.24 4.25 17.48
CA ARG A 856 -44.69 3.54 18.67
C ARG A 856 -45.62 2.39 18.28
N LEU A 857 -45.29 1.18 18.73
CA LEU A 857 -46.06 -0.04 18.54
C LEU A 857 -47.16 -0.19 19.60
N THR A 858 -46.92 0.33 20.81
CA THR A 858 -47.86 0.23 21.93
C THR A 858 -48.83 1.41 22.00
N PRO A 859 -50.07 1.21 22.48
CA PRO A 859 -50.97 2.31 22.79
C PRO A 859 -50.36 3.29 23.82
N GLU A 860 -50.77 4.56 23.79
CA GLU A 860 -50.30 5.56 24.76
C GLU A 860 -50.59 5.17 26.21
N THR A 861 -51.67 4.42 26.44
CA THR A 861 -52.12 3.91 27.73
C THR A 861 -51.26 2.75 28.26
N TYR A 862 -50.43 2.11 27.43
CA TYR A 862 -49.57 1.02 27.86
C TYR A 862 -48.30 1.57 28.53
N GLU A 863 -47.91 0.98 29.65
CA GLU A 863 -46.82 1.48 30.51
C GLU A 863 -45.46 1.59 29.80
N ARG A 864 -45.18 0.72 28.82
CA ARG A 864 -43.91 0.71 28.08
C ARG A 864 -44.09 1.31 26.69
N ASP A 865 -43.33 2.35 26.37
CA ASP A 865 -43.21 2.90 25.01
C ASP A 865 -42.27 1.97 24.21
N ILE A 866 -42.86 1.08 23.40
CA ILE A 866 -42.12 0.16 22.52
C ILE A 866 -42.21 0.73 21.11
N ARG A 867 -41.07 0.85 20.43
CA ARG A 867 -40.97 1.47 19.11
C ARG A 867 -40.38 0.53 18.07
N HIS A 868 -40.94 0.60 16.88
CA HIS A 868 -40.34 0.09 15.66
C HIS A 868 -39.48 1.19 15.03
N ILE A 869 -38.20 0.89 14.82
CA ILE A 869 -37.27 1.79 14.14
C ILE A 869 -36.77 1.10 12.88
N GLY A 870 -36.99 1.74 11.73
CA GLY A 870 -36.48 1.27 10.44
C GLY A 870 -35.35 2.16 9.97
N LEU A 871 -34.24 1.56 9.54
CA LEU A 871 -33.05 2.24 9.01
C LEU A 871 -32.80 1.80 7.56
N ASP A 872 -32.46 2.74 6.70
CA ASP A 872 -32.09 2.48 5.29
C ASP A 872 -30.58 2.25 5.18
N ILE A 873 -30.18 1.07 4.74
CA ILE A 873 -28.77 0.72 4.53
C ILE A 873 -28.42 0.52 3.04
N SER A 874 -29.28 0.96 2.12
CA SER A 874 -29.08 0.80 0.67
C SER A 874 -27.76 1.39 0.15
N ASN A 875 -27.29 2.48 0.76
CA ASN A 875 -26.03 3.15 0.43
C ASN A 875 -24.95 2.94 1.50
N ALA A 876 -25.14 1.95 2.38
CA ALA A 876 -24.25 1.67 3.50
C ALA A 876 -23.66 0.26 3.38
N ASP A 877 -22.34 0.14 3.53
CA ASP A 877 -21.66 -1.16 3.55
C ASP A 877 -21.74 -1.77 4.96
N LEU A 878 -22.94 -2.23 5.31
CA LEU A 878 -23.28 -2.82 6.61
C LEU A 878 -23.91 -4.21 6.43
N PRO A 879 -23.14 -5.20 5.95
CA PRO A 879 -23.64 -6.56 5.84
C PRO A 879 -23.96 -7.12 7.23
N PHE A 880 -25.15 -7.70 7.39
CA PHE A 880 -25.56 -8.33 8.63
C PHE A 880 -26.21 -9.68 8.36
N ARG A 881 -26.09 -10.59 9.33
CA ARG A 881 -26.74 -11.89 9.37
C ARG A 881 -27.85 -11.90 10.41
N LEU A 882 -28.75 -12.87 10.28
CA LEU A 882 -29.76 -13.10 11.31
C LEU A 882 -29.08 -13.47 12.63
N GLY A 883 -29.44 -12.78 13.72
CA GLY A 883 -28.80 -12.93 15.03
C GLY A 883 -27.79 -11.83 15.36
N ASP A 884 -27.32 -11.07 14.38
CA ASP A 884 -26.44 -9.92 14.61
C ASP A 884 -27.15 -8.78 15.33
N ALA A 885 -26.35 -7.90 15.95
CA ALA A 885 -26.82 -6.69 16.60
C ALA A 885 -26.32 -5.45 15.85
N ILE A 886 -27.09 -4.37 15.91
CA ILE A 886 -26.65 -3.06 15.46
C ILE A 886 -26.18 -2.24 16.67
N THR A 887 -25.02 -1.63 16.54
CA THR A 887 -24.47 -0.67 17.47
C THR A 887 -24.94 0.72 17.06
N LEU A 888 -25.64 1.43 17.94
CA LEU A 888 -26.17 2.77 17.71
C LEU A 888 -25.38 3.80 18.53
N TYR A 889 -25.00 4.90 17.90
CA TYR A 889 -24.29 6.01 18.55
C TYR A 889 -25.25 7.19 18.81
N PRO A 890 -25.73 7.37 20.06
CA PRO A 890 -26.71 8.40 20.41
C PRO A 890 -26.07 9.79 20.52
N LYS A 891 -26.91 10.83 20.54
CA LYS A 891 -26.53 12.21 20.93
C LYS A 891 -27.44 12.72 22.04
N ASN A 892 -26.98 13.70 22.80
CA ASN A 892 -27.84 14.49 23.68
C ASN A 892 -28.83 15.31 22.84
N LEU A 893 -30.02 15.59 23.37
CA LEU A 893 -30.95 16.48 22.68
C LEU A 893 -30.38 17.89 22.68
N GLU A 894 -30.39 18.55 21.52
CA GLU A 894 -29.84 19.90 21.39
C GLU A 894 -30.52 20.90 22.34
N SER A 895 -31.84 20.77 22.54
CA SER A 895 -32.60 21.60 23.49
C SER A 895 -32.11 21.48 24.93
N ASP A 896 -31.70 20.28 25.35
CA ASP A 896 -31.23 20.03 26.71
C ASP A 896 -29.84 20.62 26.92
N VAL A 897 -28.96 20.50 25.90
CA VAL A 897 -27.65 21.14 25.90
C VAL A 897 -27.77 22.67 25.87
N ASP A 898 -28.67 23.21 25.03
CA ASP A 898 -28.91 24.65 24.95
C ASP A 898 -29.40 25.23 26.28
N THR A 899 -30.24 24.48 27.00
CA THR A 899 -30.69 24.83 28.35
C THR A 899 -29.52 24.87 29.33
N LEU A 900 -28.63 23.88 29.30
CA LEU A 900 -27.45 23.83 30.18
C LEU A 900 -26.49 25.02 29.96
N PHE A 901 -26.23 25.40 28.71
CA PHE A 901 -25.42 26.58 28.37
C PHE A 901 -26.06 27.89 28.87
N ASN A 902 -27.39 28.00 28.76
CA ASN A 902 -28.10 29.20 29.23
C ASN A 902 -28.13 29.30 30.76
N GLU A 903 -28.17 28.18 31.47
CA GLU A 903 -28.32 28.14 32.93
C GLU A 903 -26.99 28.23 33.68
N VAL A 904 -25.97 27.45 33.28
CA VAL A 904 -24.78 27.22 34.12
C VAL A 904 -23.43 27.22 33.40
N ILE A 905 -23.39 26.97 32.09
CA ILE A 905 -22.14 27.07 31.29
C ILE A 905 -22.15 28.41 30.53
N THR A 906 -22.19 29.51 31.28
CA THR A 906 -22.34 30.86 30.71
C THR A 906 -21.02 31.51 30.30
N HIS A 907 -19.89 30.95 30.75
CA HIS A 907 -18.54 31.43 30.49
C HIS A 907 -17.91 30.91 29.19
N LEU A 908 -18.55 29.95 28.51
CA LEU A 908 -18.15 29.45 27.19
C LEU A 908 -19.20 29.83 26.15
N ASP A 909 -18.79 30.37 25.00
CA ASP A 909 -19.71 30.56 23.87
C ASP A 909 -19.89 29.22 23.13
N ARG A 910 -21.11 28.69 23.16
CA ARG A 910 -21.46 27.43 22.47
C ARG A 910 -21.18 27.44 20.97
N ASN A 911 -21.11 28.62 20.34
CA ASN A 911 -20.87 28.78 18.91
C ASN A 911 -19.38 28.96 18.56
N ASP A 912 -18.49 29.08 19.54
CA ASP A 912 -17.05 29.12 19.29
C ASP A 912 -16.61 27.84 18.57
N VAL A 913 -15.90 28.02 17.46
CA VAL A 913 -15.29 26.92 16.72
C VAL A 913 -13.90 26.67 17.30
N VAL A 914 -13.67 25.43 17.71
CA VAL A 914 -12.42 25.01 18.34
C VAL A 914 -11.69 24.00 17.47
N SER A 915 -10.35 24.05 17.54
CA SER A 915 -9.47 22.95 17.16
C SER A 915 -8.99 22.27 18.44
N VAL A 916 -9.08 20.95 18.49
CA VAL A 916 -8.67 20.16 19.65
C VAL A 916 -7.53 19.23 19.22
N LYS A 917 -6.37 19.40 19.82
CA LYS A 917 -5.21 18.54 19.58
C LYS A 917 -5.08 17.53 20.71
N CYS A 918 -5.03 16.25 20.37
CA CYS A 918 -4.77 15.18 21.32
C CYS A 918 -3.27 15.11 21.62
N LEU A 919 -2.89 15.23 22.89
CA LEU A 919 -1.49 15.27 23.33
C LEU A 919 -0.94 13.88 23.71
N SER A 920 -1.83 12.92 23.98
CA SER A 920 -1.48 11.57 24.43
C SER A 920 -2.10 10.49 23.55
N ASP A 921 -1.40 9.36 23.42
CA ASP A 921 -1.89 8.14 22.80
C ASP A 921 -2.95 7.41 23.62
N ASP A 922 -3.16 7.81 24.87
CA ASP A 922 -4.23 7.26 25.72
C ASP A 922 -5.63 7.77 25.31
N VAL A 923 -5.70 8.78 24.42
CA VAL A 923 -6.98 9.33 23.95
C VAL A 923 -7.74 8.30 23.10
N PRO A 924 -9.04 8.03 23.38
CA PRO A 924 -9.85 7.10 22.60
C PRO A 924 -9.84 7.39 21.10
N ALA A 925 -9.79 6.33 20.28
CA ALA A 925 -9.76 6.44 18.82
C ALA A 925 -10.94 7.25 18.24
N ARG A 926 -12.12 7.15 18.87
CA ARG A 926 -13.31 7.95 18.51
C ARG A 926 -13.06 9.45 18.67
N LEU A 927 -12.44 9.89 19.76
CA LEU A 927 -12.11 11.31 19.97
C LEU A 927 -11.02 11.77 19.01
N ARG A 928 -9.96 10.97 18.83
CA ARG A 928 -8.92 11.27 17.85
C ARG A 928 -9.47 11.45 16.44
N SER A 929 -10.41 10.62 16.03
CA SER A 929 -11.09 10.76 14.73
C SER A 929 -11.99 11.99 14.68
N ALA A 930 -12.79 12.23 15.72
CA ALA A 930 -13.67 13.39 15.80
C ALA A 930 -12.89 14.72 15.71
N PHE A 931 -11.81 14.85 16.47
CA PHE A 931 -11.02 16.07 16.56
C PHE A 931 -10.08 16.33 15.37
N LYS A 932 -10.09 15.46 14.34
CA LYS A 932 -9.55 15.84 13.02
C LYS A 932 -10.35 16.97 12.37
N ALA A 933 -11.63 17.12 12.74
CA ALA A 933 -12.48 18.21 12.28
C ALA A 933 -12.51 19.36 13.30
N ARG A 934 -12.49 20.59 12.79
CA ARG A 934 -12.85 21.78 13.56
C ARG A 934 -14.36 21.77 13.79
N MET A 935 -14.81 22.05 15.02
CA MET A 935 -16.23 21.95 15.38
C MET A 935 -16.66 23.00 16.41
N PRO A 936 -17.95 23.38 16.45
CA PRO A 936 -18.49 24.22 17.51
C PRO A 936 -18.44 23.54 18.88
N ILE A 937 -18.24 24.32 19.95
CA ILE A 937 -18.29 23.79 21.32
C ILE A 937 -19.61 23.06 21.58
N LYS A 938 -20.76 23.59 21.11
CA LYS A 938 -22.08 22.92 21.23
C LYS A 938 -22.03 21.47 20.75
N GLN A 939 -21.34 21.22 19.63
CA GLN A 939 -21.31 19.90 19.00
C GLN A 939 -20.61 18.86 19.89
N ILE A 940 -19.56 19.25 20.63
CA ILE A 940 -18.87 18.38 21.60
C ILE A 940 -19.85 17.92 22.69
N PHE A 941 -20.62 18.85 23.25
CA PHE A 941 -21.62 18.53 24.29
C PHE A 941 -22.80 17.74 23.76
N VAL A 942 -23.15 17.89 22.48
CA VAL A 942 -24.25 17.14 21.86
C VAL A 942 -23.84 15.71 21.52
N GLU A 943 -22.68 15.51 20.88
CA GLU A 943 -22.33 14.22 20.23
C GLU A 943 -21.22 13.41 20.92
N LEU A 944 -20.43 14.03 21.80
CA LEU A 944 -19.28 13.38 22.43
C LEU A 944 -19.47 13.13 23.92
N LEU A 945 -19.92 14.12 24.69
CA LEU A 945 -19.98 14.02 26.17
C LEU A 945 -21.28 13.42 26.69
N ASP A 946 -21.21 12.52 27.67
CA ASP A 946 -22.38 11.93 28.35
C ASP A 946 -22.91 12.84 29.47
N ILE A 947 -23.37 14.03 29.08
CA ILE A 947 -23.81 15.11 29.99
C ILE A 947 -24.99 14.70 30.88
N PHE A 948 -25.84 13.79 30.41
CA PHE A 948 -27.02 13.32 31.15
C PHE A 948 -26.85 11.91 31.73
N GLY A 949 -25.62 11.39 31.69
CA GLY A 949 -25.24 10.15 32.34
C GLY A 949 -25.13 10.27 33.86
N LYS A 950 -24.85 9.13 34.51
CA LYS A 950 -24.69 9.00 35.96
C LYS A 950 -23.27 9.41 36.39
N PRO A 951 -23.11 10.39 37.31
CA PRO A 951 -21.81 10.75 37.89
C PRO A 951 -21.20 9.65 38.76
N SER A 952 -19.88 9.48 38.67
CA SER A 952 -19.08 8.59 39.52
C SER A 952 -18.44 9.33 40.69
N ARG A 953 -17.91 8.62 41.69
CA ARG A 953 -17.14 9.27 42.78
C ARG A 953 -15.94 10.04 42.26
N SER A 954 -15.27 9.50 41.25
CA SER A 954 -14.14 10.14 40.56
C SER A 954 -14.52 11.51 39.98
N PHE A 955 -15.73 11.64 39.42
CA PHE A 955 -16.22 12.92 38.89
C PHE A 955 -16.29 13.99 39.98
N TYR A 956 -16.86 13.68 41.15
CA TYR A 956 -16.95 14.63 42.27
C TYR A 956 -15.57 15.07 42.76
N ARG A 957 -14.60 14.14 42.88
CA ARG A 957 -13.22 14.48 43.25
C ARG A 957 -12.53 15.39 42.23
N GLN A 958 -12.71 15.10 40.94
CA GLN A 958 -12.10 15.90 39.87
C GLN A 958 -12.75 17.29 39.77
N LEU A 959 -14.07 17.38 39.92
CA LEU A 959 -14.77 18.65 39.96
C LEU A 959 -14.34 19.50 41.17
N ALA A 960 -14.14 18.88 42.33
CA ALA A 960 -13.60 19.55 43.51
C ALA A 960 -12.19 20.10 43.28
N ARG A 961 -11.34 19.37 42.52
CA ARG A 961 -9.97 19.76 42.20
C ARG A 961 -9.90 21.02 41.32
N VAL A 962 -10.79 21.12 40.33
CA VAL A 962 -10.81 22.27 39.40
C VAL A 962 -11.61 23.46 39.95
N SER A 963 -12.39 23.26 41.01
CA SER A 963 -13.19 24.31 41.63
C SER A 963 -12.31 25.37 42.28
N LYS A 964 -12.56 26.65 41.94
CA LYS A 964 -11.95 27.80 42.63
C LYS A 964 -12.70 28.19 43.91
N SER A 965 -13.81 27.53 44.22
CA SER A 965 -14.63 27.78 45.41
C SER A 965 -14.31 26.77 46.51
N ASN A 966 -13.64 27.21 47.57
CA ASN A 966 -13.27 26.33 48.68
C ASN A 966 -14.48 25.64 49.35
N ASP A 967 -15.62 26.30 49.43
CA ASP A 967 -16.85 25.75 50.04
C ASP A 967 -17.47 24.62 49.17
N GLU A 968 -17.63 24.87 47.87
CA GLU A 968 -18.17 23.84 46.96
C GLU A 968 -17.18 22.69 46.77
N ALA A 969 -15.88 22.96 46.73
CA ALA A 969 -14.85 21.93 46.66
C ALA A 969 -14.91 20.98 47.88
N GLU A 970 -15.10 21.51 49.08
CA GLU A 970 -15.22 20.69 50.30
C GLU A 970 -16.50 19.85 50.31
N GLN A 971 -17.63 20.42 49.84
CA GLN A 971 -18.89 19.69 49.69
C GLN A 971 -18.75 18.54 48.68
N LEU A 972 -18.12 18.78 47.54
CA LEU A 972 -17.86 17.79 46.49
C LEU A 972 -16.94 16.66 47.00
N LYS A 973 -15.88 16.98 47.75
CA LYS A 973 -15.02 15.97 48.42
C LYS A 973 -15.83 15.14 49.40
N THR A 974 -16.65 15.79 50.23
CA THR A 974 -17.51 15.10 51.19
C THR A 974 -18.48 14.13 50.52
N ILE A 975 -19.02 14.49 49.35
CA ILE A 975 -19.88 13.61 48.55
C ILE A 975 -19.09 12.40 48.02
N ALA A 976 -17.88 12.62 47.52
CA ALA A 976 -17.05 11.54 46.97
C ALA A 976 -16.63 10.50 48.02
N ASP A 977 -16.40 10.95 49.26
CA ASP A 977 -15.85 10.12 50.34
C ASP A 977 -16.93 9.53 51.26
N SER A 978 -18.17 10.04 51.22
CA SER A 978 -19.28 9.54 52.04
C SER A 978 -20.20 8.59 51.26
N ASP A 979 -20.23 7.32 51.68
CA ASP A 979 -21.13 6.30 51.11
C ASP A 979 -22.62 6.69 51.23
N GLU A 980 -23.01 7.27 52.35
CA GLU A 980 -24.40 7.68 52.61
C GLU A 980 -24.85 8.78 51.64
N LYS A 981 -24.05 9.85 51.51
CA LYS A 981 -24.36 10.97 50.60
C LYS A 981 -24.31 10.55 49.15
N PHE A 982 -23.37 9.69 48.77
CA PHE A 982 -23.32 9.18 47.41
C PHE A 982 -24.58 8.34 47.08
N LYS A 983 -25.02 7.47 48.00
CA LYS A 983 -26.26 6.68 47.86
C LYS A 983 -27.53 7.52 47.76
N GLU A 984 -27.60 8.63 48.48
CA GLU A 984 -28.71 9.58 48.38
C GLU A 984 -28.82 10.13 46.95
N LEU A 985 -27.70 10.59 46.37
CA LEU A 985 -27.64 11.08 44.99
C LEU A 985 -27.93 9.99 43.95
N LEU A 986 -27.59 8.73 44.24
CA LEU A 986 -27.99 7.58 43.42
C LEU A 986 -29.50 7.39 43.39
N GLY A 987 -30.17 7.50 44.55
CA GLY A 987 -31.62 7.41 44.66
C GLY A 987 -32.34 8.54 43.92
N GLU A 988 -31.80 9.75 43.98
CA GLU A 988 -32.28 10.93 43.25
C GLU A 988 -32.07 10.82 41.72
N SER A 989 -31.25 9.86 41.26
CA SER A 989 -30.88 9.71 39.84
C SER A 989 -30.27 10.98 39.26
N VAL A 990 -29.34 11.60 40.01
CA VAL A 990 -28.66 12.84 39.61
C VAL A 990 -27.77 12.59 38.39
N SER A 991 -27.84 13.45 37.39
CA SER A 991 -26.97 13.43 36.20
C SER A 991 -25.77 14.39 36.31
N PHE A 992 -24.78 14.30 35.43
CA PHE A 992 -23.68 15.29 35.41
C PHE A 992 -24.21 16.72 35.27
N ALA A 993 -25.18 16.95 34.38
CA ALA A 993 -25.87 18.23 34.25
C ALA A 993 -26.49 18.72 35.56
N ASP A 994 -27.10 17.83 36.34
CA ASP A 994 -27.71 18.19 37.62
C ASP A 994 -26.65 18.58 38.66
N VAL A 995 -25.48 17.91 38.69
CA VAL A 995 -24.37 18.30 39.55
C VAL A 995 -23.81 19.66 39.14
N LEU A 996 -23.61 19.90 37.84
CA LEU A 996 -23.13 21.20 37.35
C LEU A 996 -24.08 22.34 37.75
N ARG A 997 -25.40 22.08 37.81
CA ARG A 997 -26.41 23.02 38.35
C ARG A 997 -26.35 23.23 39.85
N ARG A 998 -26.08 22.17 40.62
CA ARG A 998 -25.96 22.26 42.08
C ARG A 998 -24.68 22.99 42.52
N PHE A 999 -23.63 22.97 41.70
CA PHE A 999 -22.33 23.59 42.00
C PHE A 999 -21.90 24.58 40.90
N PRO A 1000 -22.60 25.72 40.76
CA PRO A 1000 -22.40 26.64 39.64
C PRO A 1000 -21.02 27.33 39.68
N LYS A 1001 -20.44 27.61 40.86
CA LYS A 1001 -19.11 28.25 40.94
C LYS A 1001 -17.99 27.29 40.53
N SER A 1002 -18.16 26.01 40.87
CA SER A 1002 -17.27 24.93 40.42
C SER A 1002 -17.38 24.74 38.91
N THR A 1003 -18.60 24.80 38.36
CA THR A 1003 -18.86 24.74 36.91
C THR A 1003 -18.23 25.92 36.17
N GLU A 1004 -18.36 27.15 36.68
CA GLU A 1004 -17.73 28.36 36.11
C GLU A 1004 -16.19 28.28 36.11
N SER A 1005 -15.61 27.45 36.99
CA SER A 1005 -14.17 27.23 37.05
C SER A 1005 -13.65 26.28 35.95
N MET A 1006 -14.53 25.49 35.32
CA MET A 1006 -14.15 24.49 34.32
C MET A 1006 -13.85 25.11 32.96
N THR A 1007 -12.71 24.77 32.36
CA THR A 1007 -12.42 25.05 30.95
C THR A 1007 -12.99 23.95 30.03
N LEU A 1008 -13.01 24.16 28.71
CA LEU A 1008 -13.40 23.10 27.76
C LEU A 1008 -12.52 21.84 27.91
N VAL A 1009 -11.23 22.02 28.19
CA VAL A 1009 -10.31 20.90 28.48
C VAL A 1009 -10.82 20.11 29.69
N ASN A 1010 -11.22 20.80 30.77
CA ASN A 1010 -11.76 20.12 31.95
C ASN A 1010 -13.06 19.38 31.64
N PHE A 1011 -13.96 19.92 30.80
CA PHE A 1011 -15.15 19.18 30.37
C PHE A 1011 -14.80 17.90 29.60
N LEU A 1012 -13.81 17.95 28.72
CA LEU A 1012 -13.35 16.79 27.93
C LEU A 1012 -12.67 15.72 28.79
N GLU A 1013 -11.97 16.11 29.85
CA GLU A 1013 -11.22 15.20 30.72
C GLU A 1013 -12.08 14.61 31.86
N ILE A 1014 -13.04 15.38 32.37
CA ILE A 1014 -13.82 15.03 33.57
C ILE A 1014 -15.13 14.31 33.20
N ILE A 1015 -15.78 14.70 32.09
CA ILE A 1015 -17.05 14.09 31.68
C ILE A 1015 -16.78 12.93 30.70
N PRO A 1016 -17.34 11.73 30.96
CA PRO A 1016 -17.14 10.58 30.09
C PRO A 1016 -17.81 10.75 28.72
N LEU A 1017 -17.41 9.91 27.77
CA LEU A 1017 -17.99 9.90 26.42
C LEU A 1017 -19.33 9.17 26.35
N LEU A 1018 -20.19 9.63 25.46
CA LEU A 1018 -21.44 8.95 25.10
C LEU A 1018 -21.15 7.52 24.65
N LYS A 1019 -21.68 6.56 25.39
CA LYS A 1019 -21.49 5.14 25.09
C LYS A 1019 -22.41 4.71 23.94
N PRO A 1020 -21.91 3.91 22.98
CA PRO A 1020 -22.78 3.28 21.99
C PRO A 1020 -23.71 2.26 22.65
N ARG A 1021 -24.87 2.02 22.04
CA ARG A 1021 -25.86 1.05 22.52
C ARG A 1021 -26.13 -0.04 21.47
N LEU A 1022 -26.01 -1.29 21.88
CA LEU A 1022 -26.33 -2.46 21.06
C LEU A 1022 -27.83 -2.75 21.10
N TYR A 1023 -28.40 -3.01 19.94
CA TYR A 1023 -29.78 -3.45 19.73
C TYR A 1023 -29.79 -4.65 18.79
N SER A 1024 -30.52 -5.71 19.14
CA SER A 1024 -30.70 -6.87 18.25
C SER A 1024 -31.42 -6.47 16.97
N ILE A 1025 -30.94 -6.96 15.84
CA ILE A 1025 -31.59 -6.74 14.55
C ILE A 1025 -32.84 -7.62 14.46
N ALA A 1026 -33.98 -7.02 14.12
CA ALA A 1026 -35.29 -7.66 14.14
C ALA A 1026 -35.70 -8.28 12.80
N ASN A 1027 -34.89 -8.14 11.75
CA ASN A 1027 -35.17 -8.65 10.41
C ASN A 1027 -33.98 -9.45 9.83
N SER A 1028 -34.20 -10.08 8.68
CA SER A 1028 -33.17 -10.82 7.92
C SER A 1028 -32.76 -10.04 6.68
N SER A 1029 -31.46 -9.98 6.40
CA SER A 1029 -30.91 -9.42 5.17
C SER A 1029 -31.36 -10.20 3.92
N PHE A 1030 -31.71 -11.48 4.04
CA PHE A 1030 -32.26 -12.25 2.92
C PHE A 1030 -33.65 -11.76 2.48
N TYR A 1031 -34.47 -11.29 3.42
CA TYR A 1031 -35.83 -10.82 3.13
C TYR A 1031 -35.86 -9.32 2.82
N THR A 1032 -35.01 -8.55 3.50
CA THR A 1032 -34.96 -7.09 3.45
C THR A 1032 -33.50 -6.64 3.42
N PRO A 1033 -32.79 -6.81 2.29
CA PRO A 1033 -31.33 -6.63 2.21
C PRO A 1033 -30.87 -5.20 2.46
N ASN A 1034 -31.72 -4.21 2.13
CA ASN A 1034 -31.37 -2.80 2.19
C ASN A 1034 -31.97 -2.10 3.42
N LYS A 1035 -32.47 -2.85 4.41
CA LYS A 1035 -33.14 -2.29 5.59
C LYS A 1035 -32.69 -3.00 6.85
N VAL A 1036 -32.49 -2.25 7.93
CA VAL A 1036 -32.39 -2.79 9.29
C VAL A 1036 -33.61 -2.35 10.08
N GLU A 1037 -34.26 -3.29 10.75
CA GLU A 1037 -35.42 -3.04 11.61
C GLU A 1037 -35.06 -3.36 13.06
N LEU A 1038 -35.52 -2.51 13.98
CA LEU A 1038 -35.28 -2.64 15.41
C LEU A 1038 -36.60 -2.53 16.16
N THR A 1039 -36.70 -3.29 17.24
CA THR A 1039 -37.78 -3.15 18.22
C THR A 1039 -37.18 -2.71 19.55
N VAL A 1040 -37.44 -1.46 19.95
CA VAL A 1040 -36.76 -0.82 21.08
C VAL A 1040 -37.74 -0.39 22.15
N VAL A 1041 -37.44 -0.70 23.41
CA VAL A 1041 -38.19 -0.18 24.57
C VAL A 1041 -37.56 1.12 25.05
N ILE A 1042 -38.35 2.19 25.13
CA ILE A 1042 -37.94 3.46 25.71
C ILE A 1042 -37.96 3.32 27.24
N ASN A 1043 -36.76 3.17 27.81
CA ASN A 1043 -36.60 2.99 29.25
C ASN A 1043 -36.81 4.31 30.01
N ARG A 1044 -37.81 4.32 30.90
CA ARG A 1044 -38.14 5.44 31.80
C ARG A 1044 -38.34 4.91 33.21
N TRP A 1045 -37.91 5.66 34.21
CA TRP A 1045 -38.08 5.32 35.62
C TRP A 1045 -38.40 6.56 36.44
N GLN A 1046 -39.04 6.39 37.60
CA GLN A 1046 -39.21 7.48 38.56
C GLN A 1046 -38.04 7.49 39.54
N ASN A 1047 -37.49 8.67 39.83
CA ASN A 1047 -36.51 8.84 40.90
C ASN A 1047 -37.18 8.87 42.28
N SER A 1048 -36.40 8.99 43.36
CA SER A 1048 -36.89 9.09 44.74
C SER A 1048 -37.83 10.28 44.99
N GLU A 1049 -37.75 11.33 44.16
CA GLU A 1049 -38.58 12.54 44.24
C GLU A 1049 -39.89 12.42 43.43
N GLY A 1050 -40.05 11.34 42.65
CA GLY A 1050 -41.21 11.10 41.79
C GLY A 1050 -41.08 11.63 40.36
N ASP A 1051 -39.95 12.26 40.02
CA ASP A 1051 -39.66 12.76 38.67
C ASP A 1051 -39.39 11.61 37.70
N LEU A 1052 -39.97 11.71 36.51
CA LEU A 1052 -39.76 10.73 35.45
C LEU A 1052 -38.44 10.99 34.72
N LYS A 1053 -37.45 10.12 34.94
CA LYS A 1053 -36.15 10.12 34.27
C LYS A 1053 -36.15 9.17 33.07
N THR A 1054 -35.28 9.43 32.10
CA THR A 1054 -35.13 8.63 30.86
C THR A 1054 -33.64 8.50 30.55
N GLY A 1055 -33.19 7.32 30.12
CA GLY A 1055 -31.78 7.10 29.78
C GLY A 1055 -31.37 7.83 28.50
N THR A 1056 -30.11 8.23 28.37
CA THR A 1056 -29.62 9.06 27.25
C THR A 1056 -29.94 8.47 25.87
N SER A 1057 -29.65 7.19 25.63
CA SER A 1057 -29.92 6.53 24.33
C SER A 1057 -31.42 6.41 24.02
N THR A 1058 -32.24 6.06 25.01
CA THR A 1058 -33.70 5.94 24.83
C THR A 1058 -34.38 7.29 24.76
N ARG A 1059 -33.80 8.33 25.37
CA ARG A 1059 -34.22 9.73 25.21
C ARG A 1059 -33.95 10.21 23.79
N TYR A 1060 -32.77 9.93 23.25
CA TYR A 1060 -32.45 10.20 21.84
C TYR A 1060 -33.44 9.49 20.91
N LEU A 1061 -33.64 8.18 21.04
CA LEU A 1061 -34.60 7.44 20.20
C LEU A 1061 -36.06 7.86 20.41
N GLY A 1062 -36.39 8.29 21.63
CA GLY A 1062 -37.74 8.64 22.05
C GLY A 1062 -38.21 10.01 21.58
N PHE A 1063 -37.30 10.98 21.51
CA PHE A 1063 -37.62 12.40 21.38
C PHE A 1063 -36.80 13.13 20.30
N SER A 1064 -35.81 12.50 19.70
CA SER A 1064 -35.08 13.09 18.58
C SER A 1064 -35.93 13.09 17.30
N ASN A 1065 -35.86 14.19 16.56
CA ASN A 1065 -36.40 14.32 15.20
C ASN A 1065 -35.31 14.13 14.13
N ASP A 1066 -34.21 13.46 14.48
CA ASP A 1066 -33.11 13.23 13.56
C ASP A 1066 -33.51 12.28 12.43
N ASN A 1067 -33.26 12.71 11.19
CA ASN A 1067 -33.49 11.90 9.99
C ASN A 1067 -32.34 10.93 9.70
N MET A 1068 -31.25 10.99 10.46
CA MET A 1068 -30.06 10.15 10.29
C MET A 1068 -29.66 9.52 11.63
N MET A 1069 -29.09 8.30 11.60
CA MET A 1069 -28.52 7.62 12.76
C MET A 1069 -27.12 7.08 12.44
N CYS A 1070 -26.15 7.26 13.33
CA CYS A 1070 -24.84 6.62 13.20
C CYS A 1070 -24.89 5.21 13.77
N VAL A 1071 -24.53 4.23 12.95
CA VAL A 1071 -24.62 2.82 13.29
C VAL A 1071 -23.43 2.00 12.77
N SER A 1072 -23.14 0.87 13.42
CA SER A 1072 -22.23 -0.18 12.93
C SER A 1072 -22.82 -1.55 13.25
N VAL A 1073 -22.44 -2.60 12.51
CA VAL A 1073 -22.89 -3.98 12.79
C VAL A 1073 -21.93 -4.63 13.78
N ALA A 1074 -22.48 -5.34 14.76
CA ALA A 1074 -21.76 -6.19 15.69
C ALA A 1074 -22.24 -7.63 15.53
N SER A 1075 -21.31 -8.57 15.47
CA SER A 1075 -21.64 -9.99 15.34
C SER A 1075 -22.44 -10.48 16.53
N GLY A 1076 -23.51 -11.21 16.26
CA GLY A 1076 -24.34 -11.84 17.27
C GLY A 1076 -23.61 -12.97 17.97
N THR A 1077 -23.91 -13.18 19.25
CA THR A 1077 -23.47 -14.38 19.99
C THR A 1077 -24.34 -15.60 19.67
N PHE A 1078 -25.52 -15.40 19.09
CA PHE A 1078 -26.45 -16.45 18.70
C PHE A 1078 -26.27 -16.83 17.22
N THR A 1079 -25.87 -18.07 16.96
CA THR A 1079 -25.76 -18.62 15.60
C THR A 1079 -26.97 -19.47 15.27
N PHE A 1080 -27.63 -19.17 14.16
CA PHE A 1080 -28.70 -20.03 13.63
C PHE A 1080 -28.12 -21.36 13.14
N PRO A 1081 -28.88 -22.48 13.23
CA PRO A 1081 -28.48 -23.75 12.63
C PRO A 1081 -28.20 -23.62 11.14
N GLU A 1082 -27.18 -24.33 10.63
CA GLU A 1082 -26.84 -24.32 9.20
C GLU A 1082 -27.92 -24.99 8.34
N ASP A 1083 -28.63 -25.98 8.88
CA ASP A 1083 -29.77 -26.63 8.21
C ASP A 1083 -31.06 -25.92 8.60
N GLU A 1084 -31.69 -25.28 7.62
CA GLU A 1084 -32.98 -24.58 7.73
C GLU A 1084 -34.13 -25.51 8.20
N ARG A 1085 -33.96 -26.84 8.10
CA ARG A 1085 -34.93 -27.84 8.58
C ARG A 1085 -34.80 -28.13 10.06
N THR A 1086 -33.76 -27.60 10.72
CA THR A 1086 -33.55 -27.80 12.15
C THR A 1086 -34.72 -27.17 12.92
N PRO A 1087 -35.52 -27.94 13.69
CA PRO A 1087 -36.62 -27.39 14.44
C PRO A 1087 -36.11 -26.38 15.47
N MET A 1088 -36.62 -25.15 15.43
CA MET A 1088 -36.29 -24.11 16.41
C MET A 1088 -37.52 -23.79 17.26
N VAL A 1089 -37.35 -23.75 18.58
CA VAL A 1089 -38.36 -23.28 19.52
C VAL A 1089 -37.91 -21.91 20.03
N MET A 1090 -38.63 -20.85 19.64
CA MET A 1090 -38.40 -19.50 20.16
C MET A 1090 -39.39 -19.21 21.28
N ALA A 1091 -38.90 -18.93 22.48
CA ALA A 1091 -39.69 -18.51 23.62
C ALA A 1091 -39.53 -17.00 23.85
N ALA A 1092 -40.62 -16.24 23.82
CA ALA A 1092 -40.61 -14.81 24.11
C ALA A 1092 -41.08 -14.54 25.54
N LEU A 1093 -40.38 -13.64 26.25
CA LEU A 1093 -40.83 -13.09 27.53
C LEU A 1093 -41.86 -12.00 27.28
N VAL A 1094 -43.14 -12.33 27.44
CA VAL A 1094 -44.22 -11.33 27.44
C VAL A 1094 -44.32 -10.77 28.87
N GLY A 1095 -43.96 -9.50 29.05
CA GLY A 1095 -44.17 -8.81 30.32
C GLY A 1095 -45.66 -8.83 30.68
N LYS A 1096 -45.99 -9.01 31.97
CA LYS A 1096 -47.34 -9.19 32.56
C LYS A 1096 -48.51 -8.71 31.69
N MET A 1097 -48.88 -9.49 30.67
CA MET A 1097 -50.18 -9.39 30.01
C MET A 1097 -51.05 -10.44 30.65
N SER A 1098 -52.31 -10.11 30.92
CA SER A 1098 -53.24 -11.14 31.35
C SER A 1098 -53.40 -12.16 30.21
N LYS A 1099 -53.68 -13.42 30.57
CA LYS A 1099 -53.93 -14.47 29.58
C LYS A 1099 -55.00 -14.05 28.57
N GLU A 1100 -56.01 -13.31 29.02
CA GLU A 1100 -57.10 -12.80 28.18
C GLU A 1100 -56.63 -11.75 27.18
N GLU A 1101 -55.66 -10.91 27.52
CA GLU A 1101 -55.08 -9.92 26.60
C GLU A 1101 -54.23 -10.59 25.52
N VAL A 1102 -53.49 -11.64 25.88
CA VAL A 1102 -52.70 -12.44 24.94
C VAL A 1102 -53.61 -13.21 23.98
N ASP A 1103 -54.65 -13.87 24.51
CA ASP A 1103 -55.61 -14.63 23.72
C ASP A 1103 -56.35 -13.71 22.73
N LYS A 1104 -56.76 -12.52 23.18
CA LYS A 1104 -57.42 -11.52 22.34
C LYS A 1104 -56.49 -10.97 21.24
N TRP A 1105 -55.23 -10.67 21.57
CA TRP A 1105 -54.24 -10.23 20.59
C TRP A 1105 -53.95 -11.31 19.54
N PHE A 1106 -53.82 -12.58 19.96
CA PHE A 1106 -53.66 -13.71 19.04
C PHE A 1106 -54.87 -13.88 18.11
N GLU A 1107 -56.10 -13.77 18.62
CA GLU A 1107 -57.30 -13.85 17.79
C GLU A 1107 -57.41 -12.71 16.77
N GLU A 1108 -56.98 -11.50 17.14
CA GLU A 1108 -56.99 -10.33 16.26
C GLU A 1108 -55.91 -10.41 15.17
N GLU A 1109 -54.70 -10.87 15.50
CA GLU A 1109 -53.60 -11.07 14.51
C GLU A 1109 -53.85 -12.25 13.57
N ILE A 1110 -54.36 -13.38 14.08
CA ILE A 1110 -54.77 -14.52 13.24
C ILE A 1110 -55.85 -14.11 12.24
N LYS A 1111 -56.75 -13.19 12.62
CA LYS A 1111 -57.73 -12.60 11.69
C LYS A 1111 -57.09 -11.66 10.67
N ALA A 1112 -56.02 -10.93 11.03
CA ALA A 1112 -55.33 -9.99 10.15
C ALA A 1112 -54.38 -10.66 9.13
N LYS A 1113 -53.76 -11.79 9.47
CA LYS A 1113 -52.69 -12.45 8.68
C LYS A 1113 -53.12 -13.59 7.75
N LYS A 1114 -54.39 -13.69 7.35
CA LYS A 1114 -54.91 -14.64 6.33
C LYS A 1114 -54.34 -14.46 4.90
N ARG A 1115 -53.07 -14.05 4.72
CA ARG A 1115 -52.43 -13.83 3.41
C ARG A 1115 -51.15 -14.61 3.13
N TYR A 1116 -50.68 -15.48 4.03
CA TYR A 1116 -49.56 -16.38 3.71
C TYR A 1116 -49.98 -17.83 3.83
N SER A 1117 -49.94 -18.54 2.70
CA SER A 1117 -50.36 -19.92 2.54
C SER A 1117 -49.46 -20.88 3.30
N THR A 1118 -50.11 -21.75 4.07
CA THR A 1118 -49.60 -23.01 4.61
C THR A 1118 -49.37 -24.03 3.48
N GLU A 1119 -48.35 -23.81 2.65
CA GLU A 1119 -47.83 -24.83 1.71
C GLU A 1119 -46.31 -24.78 1.69
N ALA A 1120 -45.70 -25.12 2.83
CA ALA A 1120 -44.34 -25.65 2.95
C ALA A 1120 -44.11 -26.02 4.42
N TYR A 1121 -44.51 -27.23 4.79
CA TYR A 1121 -44.07 -27.93 6.01
C TYR A 1121 -43.52 -29.28 5.59
#